data_AF-A0A562HLT5-F1
#
_entry.id   AF-A0A562HLT5-F1
#
_cell.length_a   1.000
_cell.length_b   1.000
_cell.length_c   1.000
_cell.angle_alpha   90.00
_cell.angle_beta   90.00
_cell.angle_gamma   90.00
#
_symmetry.space_group_name_H-M   'P 1'
#
loop_
_entity.id
_entity.type
_entity.pdbx_description
1 polymer ?
#
loop_
_entity_poly.entity_id
_entity_poly.type
_entity_poly.pdbx_seq_one_letter_code
_entity_poly.pdbx_strand_id
1 'polypeptide(L)'
;MIKEEQEEQKGFFNRKSIIFMIISIVLLTLCLFQNLALRTTNRGVERFDFYSDGIMIADLLYHNTWENDSQFQKVINPDMKFLDGSTGVWDEIKENYLNNHSYAQEQYANYYSNLTFHRFFYNAIDYLVSDKELVLYILYFINAMLLAIVVSFLLLWLKKITNTLTVYGTLILLAFFAPNFIMYGVNLYWAAWSLFLPIIFSIFVIESEYFERSEKKYYLPLIIAFLTCLYKQLFYFEFVSTVMISMMIPYFYYAFYMKMSIKQAIKLWMYPISGAMLSFLAASIIKIIMLSVEFGSLHKALSMFFGPILVRIIGDSTSTNDLISHAANVSRTELVYNMLAMPAFSIKNVLDISQLGLIVIVSLMLLIIGCSYPSFVAFRKSKVYPLALSTLIAWTAPLSWFILAKPHAVVHQLICSITWFVPFAIFATSLIIYSISDLFIRIYRGENVWHNLMTYKKRSTILVILSVIVFISVGVYTITRTSNVENMNEITQNGALWSQSRQMKVYYYKDSLYYIAESKTNDKSYIYLHIVPSDPELVENYNAELGFVNSDFLFGAKKIKQQVFRSKVAKIELPDYAIGKIETGQLENKQILWQAEIDLSAQFFLPDDYSITTATLTDNNWSNGVHIDGTVLLLSGNNRANLSLVGKKIITPDGITVAVTNVFFPSSEWTHVMLESPIAIPSDKPYTFKIMN
;
A
#
# COMPACT_ATOMS: atom_id res chain seq x y z
N MET A 1 -9.45 39.30 -26.64
CA MET A 1 -8.46 38.20 -26.48
C MET A 1 -7.34 38.48 -25.47
N ILE A 2 -6.30 39.30 -25.72
CA ILE A 2 -5.18 39.46 -24.76
C ILE A 2 -5.59 40.18 -23.44
N LYS A 3 -6.56 41.10 -23.50
CA LYS A 3 -7.15 41.73 -22.30
C LYS A 3 -8.11 40.81 -21.53
N GLU A 4 -8.86 39.95 -22.22
CA GLU A 4 -9.76 38.97 -21.58
C GLU A 4 -8.99 37.85 -20.86
N GLU A 5 -7.86 37.39 -21.41
CA GLU A 5 -6.98 36.43 -20.72
C GLU A 5 -6.30 37.02 -19.46
N GLN A 6 -6.13 38.35 -19.40
CA GLN A 6 -5.58 39.02 -18.22
C GLN A 6 -6.63 39.30 -17.13
N GLU A 7 -7.91 39.44 -17.49
CA GLU A 7 -9.01 39.59 -16.52
C GLU A 7 -9.49 38.25 -15.97
N GLU A 8 -9.48 37.16 -16.76
CA GLU A 8 -9.89 35.82 -16.29
C GLU A 8 -8.88 35.19 -15.29
N GLN A 9 -7.67 35.75 -15.19
CA GLN A 9 -6.59 35.32 -14.28
C GLN A 9 -6.65 35.92 -12.87
N LYS A 10 -7.55 36.86 -12.58
CA LYS A 10 -7.62 37.54 -11.27
C LYS A 10 -8.54 36.79 -10.30
N GLY A 11 -8.02 35.71 -9.72
CA GLY A 11 -8.55 35.10 -8.50
C GLY A 11 -8.79 33.60 -8.59
N PHE A 12 -8.52 32.88 -7.50
CA PHE A 12 -8.86 31.46 -7.31
C PHE A 12 -10.37 31.18 -7.51
N PHE A 13 -11.23 32.19 -7.39
CA PHE A 13 -12.68 32.05 -7.25
C PHE A 13 -13.50 32.55 -8.46
N ASN A 14 -12.99 32.38 -9.69
CA ASN A 14 -13.86 32.57 -10.87
C ASN A 14 -14.80 31.36 -11.07
N ARG A 15 -15.90 31.53 -11.82
CA ARG A 15 -16.93 30.49 -12.01
C ARG A 15 -16.35 29.16 -12.52
N LYS A 16 -15.42 29.20 -13.47
CA LYS A 16 -14.79 27.99 -14.04
C LYS A 16 -13.89 27.28 -13.02
N SER A 17 -13.22 28.02 -12.15
CA SER A 17 -12.40 27.48 -11.07
C SER A 17 -13.25 26.86 -9.97
N ILE A 18 -14.38 27.48 -9.61
CA ILE A 18 -15.34 26.92 -8.65
C ILE A 18 -15.91 25.60 -9.17
N ILE A 19 -16.35 25.55 -10.44
CA ILE A 19 -16.86 24.31 -11.05
C ILE A 19 -15.80 23.21 -11.02
N PHE A 20 -14.55 23.53 -11.41
CA PHE A 20 -13.45 22.57 -11.35
C PHE A 20 -13.21 22.06 -9.92
N MET A 21 -13.21 22.94 -8.92
CA MET A 21 -13.04 22.56 -7.52
C MET A 21 -14.13 21.62 -7.04
N ILE A 22 -15.40 21.90 -7.35
CA ILE A 22 -16.53 21.03 -6.97
C ILE A 22 -16.35 19.64 -7.60
N ILE A 23 -16.09 19.58 -8.92
CA ILE A 23 -15.88 18.30 -9.63
C ILE A 23 -14.70 17.53 -9.04
N SER A 24 -13.56 18.21 -8.84
CA SER A 24 -12.33 17.62 -8.30
C SER A 24 -12.53 17.09 -6.89
N ILE A 25 -13.15 17.87 -6.00
CA ILE A 25 -13.42 17.47 -4.61
C ILE A 25 -14.36 16.27 -4.58
N VAL A 26 -15.49 16.33 -5.29
CA VAL A 26 -16.48 15.24 -5.31
C VAL A 26 -15.85 13.96 -5.86
N LEU A 27 -15.18 14.04 -7.01
CA LEU A 27 -14.56 12.88 -7.64
C LEU A 27 -13.48 12.25 -6.75
N LEU A 28 -12.53 13.06 -6.24
CA LEU A 28 -11.47 12.55 -5.38
C LEU A 28 -12.03 11.98 -4.08
N THR A 29 -13.02 12.64 -3.46
CA THR A 29 -13.63 12.15 -2.22
C THR A 29 -14.24 10.77 -2.45
N LEU A 30 -15.02 10.60 -3.52
CA LEU A 30 -15.63 9.31 -3.85
C LEU A 30 -14.57 8.24 -4.11
N CYS A 31 -13.53 8.54 -4.90
CA CYS A 31 -12.48 7.58 -5.21
C CYS A 31 -11.64 7.19 -3.99
N LEU A 32 -11.31 8.16 -3.13
CA LEU A 32 -10.56 7.97 -1.89
C LEU A 32 -11.37 7.15 -0.88
N PHE A 33 -12.62 7.57 -0.65
CA PHE A 33 -13.49 6.97 0.34
C PHE A 33 -13.90 5.54 -0.03
N GLN A 34 -14.16 5.27 -1.30
CA GLN A 34 -14.51 3.93 -1.80
C GLN A 34 -13.27 3.08 -2.12
N ASN A 35 -12.06 3.59 -1.87
CA ASN A 35 -10.79 2.96 -2.23
C ASN A 35 -10.84 2.37 -3.65
N LEU A 36 -11.19 3.22 -4.63
CA LEU A 36 -11.49 2.77 -5.99
C LEU A 36 -10.32 2.03 -6.66
N ALA A 37 -9.10 2.24 -6.17
CA ALA A 37 -7.90 1.54 -6.60
C ALA A 37 -8.02 0.01 -6.55
N LEU A 38 -8.84 -0.55 -5.65
CA LEU A 38 -9.18 -1.98 -5.60
C LEU A 38 -9.80 -2.49 -6.91
N ARG A 39 -10.58 -1.64 -7.57
CA ARG A 39 -11.35 -2.02 -8.76
C ARG A 39 -10.61 -1.64 -10.05
N THR A 40 -9.83 -0.57 -10.02
CA THR A 40 -9.23 0.04 -11.22
C THR A 40 -7.75 -0.28 -11.43
N THR A 41 -7.07 -0.87 -10.44
CA THR A 41 -5.63 -1.14 -10.48
C THR A 41 -5.30 -2.61 -10.21
N ASN A 42 -4.09 -3.04 -10.57
CA ASN A 42 -3.56 -4.37 -10.18
C ASN A 42 -2.99 -4.39 -8.75
N ARG A 43 -2.93 -3.22 -8.09
CA ARG A 43 -2.10 -2.95 -6.91
C ARG A 43 -2.91 -2.44 -5.71
N GLY A 44 -4.24 -2.48 -5.79
CA GLY A 44 -5.12 -2.01 -4.74
C GLY A 44 -4.98 -2.89 -3.50
N VAL A 45 -4.90 -2.27 -2.33
CA VAL A 45 -4.91 -2.97 -1.03
C VAL A 45 -6.25 -2.69 -0.37
N GLU A 46 -6.94 -3.73 0.09
CA GLU A 46 -8.26 -3.60 0.71
C GLU A 46 -8.19 -2.79 2.00
N ARG A 47 -7.17 -3.07 2.82
CA ARG A 47 -6.95 -2.42 4.11
C ARG A 47 -5.53 -1.91 4.22
N PHE A 48 -5.37 -0.60 4.18
CA PHE A 48 -4.08 0.05 4.27
C PHE A 48 -3.70 0.37 5.73
N ASP A 49 -2.58 -0.21 6.17
CA ASP A 49 -1.97 0.00 7.49
C ASP A 49 -2.96 -0.11 8.67
N PHE A 50 -3.56 -1.31 8.78
CA PHE A 50 -4.52 -1.64 9.82
C PHE A 50 -3.96 -1.45 11.23
N TYR A 51 -2.65 -1.64 11.45
CA TYR A 51 -2.06 -1.42 12.76
C TYR A 51 -2.24 0.03 13.19
N SER A 52 -1.76 0.98 12.38
CA SER A 52 -1.87 2.41 12.70
C SER A 52 -3.32 2.86 12.83
N ASP A 53 -4.21 2.36 11.96
CA ASP A 53 -5.65 2.64 12.05
C ASP A 53 -6.24 2.14 13.38
N GLY A 54 -5.86 0.93 13.79
CA GLY A 54 -6.25 0.31 15.06
C GLY A 54 -5.76 1.07 16.29
N ILE A 55 -4.61 1.74 16.20
CA ILE A 55 -4.15 2.61 17.29
C ILE A 55 -5.17 3.72 17.55
N MET A 56 -5.73 4.32 16.49
CA MET A 56 -6.69 5.41 16.66
C MET A 56 -8.04 4.90 17.16
N ILE A 57 -8.50 3.74 16.69
CA ILE A 57 -9.74 3.12 17.17
C ILE A 57 -9.60 2.68 18.63
N ALA A 58 -8.44 2.15 19.04
CA ALA A 58 -8.15 1.82 20.43
C ALA A 58 -8.19 3.06 21.34
N ASP A 59 -7.68 4.21 20.88
CA ASP A 59 -7.78 5.47 21.63
C ASP A 59 -9.24 5.91 21.80
N LEU A 60 -10.06 5.83 20.74
CA LEU A 60 -11.50 6.11 20.83
C LEU A 60 -12.20 5.17 21.84
N LEU A 61 -11.93 3.86 21.74
CA LEU A 61 -12.51 2.86 22.65
C LEU A 61 -12.13 3.11 24.11
N TYR A 62 -10.87 3.46 24.37
CA TYR A 62 -10.42 3.81 25.72
C TYR A 62 -11.24 4.96 26.30
N HIS A 63 -11.41 6.06 25.56
CA HIS A 63 -12.12 7.26 26.05
C HIS A 63 -13.63 7.07 26.21
N ASN A 64 -14.22 6.04 25.61
CA ASN A 64 -15.62 5.69 25.83
C ASN A 64 -15.86 5.08 27.23
N THR A 65 -14.83 4.52 27.85
CA THR A 65 -14.98 3.73 29.09
C THR A 65 -14.18 4.32 30.25
N TRP A 66 -12.96 4.79 29.98
CA TRP A 66 -11.98 5.15 30.99
C TRP A 66 -11.68 6.65 30.97
N GLU A 67 -11.36 7.20 32.14
CA GLU A 67 -10.87 8.57 32.23
C GLU A 67 -9.47 8.70 31.63
N ASN A 68 -9.22 9.84 30.98
CA ASN A 68 -7.92 10.09 30.37
C ASN A 68 -6.84 10.31 31.45
N ASP A 69 -5.87 9.39 31.48
CA ASP A 69 -4.77 9.35 32.45
C ASP A 69 -3.42 9.71 31.80
N SER A 70 -3.37 9.98 30.50
CA SER A 70 -2.13 10.27 29.76
C SER A 70 -2.28 11.45 28.79
N GLN A 71 -1.17 12.13 28.54
CA GLN A 71 -1.08 13.13 27.48
C GLN A 71 -0.93 12.50 26.09
N PHE A 72 -0.66 11.19 26.02
CA PHE A 72 -0.47 10.44 24.79
C PHE A 72 -1.65 9.52 24.49
N GLN A 73 -1.70 9.04 23.24
CA GLN A 73 -2.75 8.13 22.81
C GLN A 73 -2.60 6.73 23.41
N LYS A 74 -3.73 6.06 23.60
CA LYS A 74 -3.83 4.68 24.09
C LYS A 74 -3.81 3.71 22.93
N VAL A 75 -3.15 2.57 23.12
CA VAL A 75 -3.00 1.53 22.11
C VAL A 75 -3.13 0.14 22.73
N ILE A 76 -3.65 -0.80 21.95
CA ILE A 76 -3.59 -2.23 22.22
C ILE A 76 -2.55 -2.84 21.27
N ASN A 77 -1.61 -3.62 21.80
CA ASN A 77 -0.57 -4.25 20.98
C ASN A 77 -1.15 -5.49 20.26
N PRO A 78 -1.10 -5.56 18.92
CA PRO A 78 -1.64 -6.67 18.15
C PRO A 78 -0.99 -8.02 18.43
N ASP A 79 0.26 -8.02 18.90
CA ASP A 79 0.99 -9.25 19.19
C ASP A 79 0.67 -9.80 20.60
N MET A 80 -0.15 -9.10 21.40
CA MET A 80 -0.55 -9.55 22.73
C MET A 80 -1.82 -10.40 22.66
N LYS A 81 -1.73 -11.62 23.20
CA LYS A 81 -2.89 -12.41 23.63
C LYS A 81 -3.11 -12.15 25.11
N PHE A 82 -4.33 -11.77 25.44
CA PHE A 82 -4.72 -11.48 26.82
C PHE A 82 -5.22 -12.75 27.53
N LEU A 83 -5.30 -12.68 28.86
CA LEU A 83 -5.67 -13.81 29.72
C LEU A 83 -7.12 -14.29 29.51
N ASP A 84 -7.98 -13.41 29.01
CA ASP A 84 -9.38 -13.67 28.67
C ASP A 84 -9.55 -14.26 27.25
N GLY A 85 -8.44 -14.49 26.53
CA GLY A 85 -8.44 -15.01 25.17
C GLY A 85 -8.60 -13.94 24.08
N SER A 86 -8.84 -12.68 24.45
CA SER A 86 -8.88 -11.55 23.54
C SER A 86 -7.50 -11.30 22.92
N THR A 87 -7.49 -10.74 21.71
CA THR A 87 -6.28 -10.38 20.97
C THR A 87 -6.28 -8.90 20.62
N GLY A 88 -5.09 -8.35 20.38
CA GLY A 88 -4.95 -6.97 19.94
C GLY A 88 -5.13 -6.74 18.43
N VAL A 89 -5.66 -7.72 17.69
CA VAL A 89 -5.77 -7.62 16.23
C VAL A 89 -6.84 -6.59 15.86
N TRP A 90 -6.61 -5.86 14.77
CA TRP A 90 -7.46 -4.73 14.37
C TRP A 90 -8.95 -5.06 14.25
N ASP A 91 -9.29 -6.23 13.69
CA ASP A 91 -10.69 -6.65 13.53
C ASP A 91 -11.40 -6.73 14.89
N GLU A 92 -10.72 -7.26 15.90
CA GLU A 92 -11.24 -7.39 17.25
C GLU A 92 -11.35 -6.03 17.94
N ILE A 93 -10.33 -5.16 17.83
CA ILE A 93 -10.39 -3.78 18.36
C ILE A 93 -11.58 -3.03 17.77
N LYS A 94 -11.80 -3.16 16.46
CA LYS A 94 -12.91 -2.51 15.77
C LYS A 94 -14.25 -3.09 16.22
N GLU A 95 -14.38 -4.41 16.28
CA GLU A 95 -15.61 -5.07 16.74
C GLU A 95 -15.96 -4.65 18.18
N ASN A 96 -14.97 -4.63 19.06
CA ASN A 96 -15.08 -4.16 20.43
C ASN A 96 -15.53 -2.70 20.50
N TYR A 97 -14.98 -1.83 19.66
CA TYR A 97 -15.43 -0.44 19.55
C TYR A 97 -16.89 -0.32 19.07
N LEU A 98 -17.28 -1.08 18.03
CA LEU A 98 -18.65 -1.05 17.50
C LEU A 98 -19.68 -1.55 18.52
N ASN A 99 -19.31 -2.52 19.34
CA ASN A 99 -20.16 -3.11 20.36
C ASN A 99 -20.06 -2.40 21.73
N ASN A 100 -19.26 -1.33 21.85
CA ASN A 100 -18.93 -0.69 23.13
C ASN A 100 -18.40 -1.67 24.20
N HIS A 101 -17.66 -2.69 23.79
CA HIS A 101 -16.98 -3.63 24.67
C HIS A 101 -15.53 -3.21 24.82
N SER A 102 -15.12 -2.76 26.01
CA SER A 102 -13.75 -2.28 26.24
C SER A 102 -12.86 -3.35 26.86
N TYR A 103 -11.57 -3.27 26.55
CA TYR A 103 -10.51 -3.98 27.24
C TYR A 103 -10.34 -3.45 28.69
N ALA A 104 -9.76 -4.26 29.55
CA ALA A 104 -9.34 -3.83 30.88
C ALA A 104 -8.29 -2.71 30.77
N GLN A 105 -8.30 -1.76 31.70
CA GLN A 105 -7.49 -0.54 31.59
C GLN A 105 -5.98 -0.85 31.48
N GLU A 106 -5.50 -1.88 32.18
CA GLU A 106 -4.12 -2.37 32.19
C GLU A 106 -3.66 -3.01 30.87
N GLN A 107 -4.60 -3.38 30.00
CA GLN A 107 -4.31 -3.93 28.68
C GLN A 107 -3.91 -2.83 27.68
N TYR A 108 -4.26 -1.57 27.96
CA TYR A 108 -3.85 -0.42 27.16
C TYR A 108 -2.45 0.06 27.52
N ALA A 109 -1.66 0.36 26.49
CA ALA A 109 -0.37 1.02 26.62
C ALA A 109 -0.42 2.47 26.10
N ASN A 110 0.48 3.31 26.61
CA ASN A 110 0.67 4.66 26.09
C ASN A 110 1.59 4.61 24.87
N TYR A 111 1.15 5.21 23.76
CA TYR A 111 1.94 5.28 22.53
C TYR A 111 2.72 6.60 22.45
N TYR A 112 4.01 6.53 22.78
CA TYR A 112 4.88 7.72 22.89
C TYR A 112 5.56 8.17 21.59
N SER A 113 5.35 7.47 20.47
CA SER A 113 6.09 7.77 19.23
C SER A 113 5.65 9.09 18.59
N ASN A 114 4.38 9.45 18.68
CA ASN A 114 3.80 10.63 18.05
C ASN A 114 2.86 11.40 19.00
N LEU A 115 2.56 12.65 18.66
CA LEU A 115 1.71 13.54 19.46
C LEU A 115 0.21 13.38 19.13
N THR A 116 -0.12 13.04 17.88
CA THR A 116 -1.46 12.68 17.39
C THR A 116 -2.59 13.61 17.81
N PHE A 117 -2.37 14.92 17.70
CA PHE A 117 -3.36 15.93 18.13
C PHE A 117 -4.72 15.85 17.41
N HIS A 118 -4.81 15.21 16.24
CA HIS A 118 -6.08 14.97 15.58
C HIS A 118 -7.01 14.02 16.36
N ARG A 119 -6.47 13.21 17.29
CA ARG A 119 -7.28 12.35 18.17
C ARG A 119 -8.31 13.13 18.98
N PHE A 120 -7.99 14.35 19.41
CA PHE A 120 -8.93 15.18 20.16
C PHE A 120 -10.14 15.57 19.33
N PHE A 121 -9.96 15.82 18.03
CA PHE A 121 -11.06 16.09 17.12
C PHE A 121 -11.90 14.83 16.88
N TYR A 122 -11.27 13.65 16.78
CA TYR A 122 -11.99 12.39 16.62
C TYR A 122 -12.78 12.00 17.87
N ASN A 123 -12.19 12.14 19.07
CA ASN A 123 -12.87 11.96 20.36
C ASN A 123 -14.07 12.92 20.49
N ALA A 124 -13.96 14.15 20.00
CA ALA A 124 -15.09 15.08 20.00
C ALA A 124 -16.24 14.60 19.10
N ILE A 125 -15.95 14.02 17.93
CA ILE A 125 -16.99 13.44 17.06
C ILE A 125 -17.60 12.19 17.70
N ASP A 126 -16.76 11.30 18.26
CA ASP A 126 -17.19 10.08 18.95
C ASP A 126 -18.09 10.36 20.15
N TYR A 127 -17.84 11.48 20.86
CA TYR A 127 -18.70 11.95 21.93
C TYR A 127 -20.05 12.50 21.42
N LEU A 128 -20.07 13.13 20.26
CA LEU A 128 -21.27 13.78 19.71
C LEU A 128 -22.22 12.80 18.99
N VAL A 129 -21.73 11.65 18.54
CA VAL A 129 -22.48 10.69 17.73
C VAL A 129 -22.54 9.35 18.47
N SER A 130 -23.74 8.90 18.82
CA SER A 130 -23.92 7.67 19.60
C SER A 130 -23.69 6.39 18.80
N ASP A 131 -23.97 6.41 17.49
CA ASP A 131 -23.77 5.26 16.60
C ASP A 131 -22.28 5.15 16.22
N LYS A 132 -21.62 4.12 16.74
CA LYS A 132 -20.18 3.88 16.57
C LYS A 132 -19.78 3.52 15.14
N GLU A 133 -20.67 2.85 14.40
CA GLU A 133 -20.42 2.58 12.98
C GLU A 133 -20.47 3.88 12.17
N LEU A 134 -21.47 4.72 12.45
CA LEU A 134 -21.58 6.04 11.83
C LEU A 134 -20.40 6.96 12.19
N VAL A 135 -19.86 6.90 13.42
CA VAL A 135 -18.64 7.64 13.79
C VAL A 135 -17.49 7.29 12.86
N LEU A 136 -17.14 6.01 12.73
CA LEU A 136 -16.03 5.59 11.87
C LEU A 136 -16.26 6.02 10.42
N TYR A 137 -17.48 5.84 9.91
CA TYR A 137 -17.85 6.27 8.57
C TYR A 137 -17.61 7.78 8.36
N ILE A 138 -18.07 8.62 9.31
CA ILE A 138 -17.87 10.07 9.28
C ILE A 138 -16.38 10.41 9.32
N LEU A 139 -15.59 9.79 10.19
CA LEU A 139 -14.16 10.07 10.33
C LEU A 139 -13.37 9.74 9.07
N TYR A 140 -13.60 8.55 8.49
CA TYR A 140 -13.00 8.16 7.21
C TYR A 140 -13.43 9.11 6.09
N PHE A 141 -14.71 9.49 6.03
CA PHE A 141 -15.22 10.42 5.02
C PHE A 141 -14.58 11.81 5.15
N ILE A 142 -14.45 12.33 6.37
CA ILE A 142 -13.79 13.62 6.63
C ILE A 142 -12.33 13.57 6.16
N ASN A 143 -11.58 12.51 6.47
CA ASN A 143 -10.19 12.39 6.03
C ASN A 143 -10.08 12.34 4.50
N ALA A 144 -10.92 11.55 3.83
CA ALA A 144 -10.97 11.47 2.38
C ALA A 144 -11.32 12.82 1.74
N MET A 145 -12.33 13.50 2.28
CA MET A 145 -12.78 14.80 1.80
C MET A 145 -11.72 15.89 2.02
N LEU A 146 -11.09 15.96 3.19
CA LEU A 146 -10.02 16.92 3.46
C LEU A 146 -8.82 16.70 2.54
N LEU A 147 -8.47 15.45 2.24
CA LEU A 147 -7.41 15.12 1.27
C LEU A 147 -7.79 15.56 -0.14
N ALA A 148 -9.03 15.30 -0.55
CA ALA A 148 -9.59 15.76 -1.81
C ALA A 148 -9.55 17.30 -1.93
N ILE A 149 -9.88 18.03 -0.86
CA ILE A 149 -9.85 19.50 -0.83
C ILE A 149 -8.44 20.03 -1.04
N VAL A 150 -7.46 19.59 -0.23
CA VAL A 150 -6.08 20.11 -0.34
C VAL A 150 -5.46 19.76 -1.70
N VAL A 151 -5.69 18.56 -2.23
CA VAL A 151 -5.20 18.18 -3.56
C VAL A 151 -5.91 18.95 -4.67
N SER A 152 -7.22 19.22 -4.54
CA SER A 152 -7.95 20.04 -5.51
C SER A 152 -7.42 21.48 -5.58
N PHE A 153 -7.04 22.07 -4.45
CA PHE A 153 -6.38 23.39 -4.44
C PHE A 153 -5.01 23.36 -5.13
N LEU A 154 -4.23 22.28 -4.93
CA LEU A 154 -2.96 22.09 -5.64
C LEU A 154 -3.19 22.01 -7.16
N LEU A 155 -4.18 21.22 -7.59
CA LEU A 155 -4.56 21.10 -9.00
C LEU A 155 -5.08 22.43 -9.56
N LEU A 156 -5.85 23.20 -8.79
CA LEU A 156 -6.31 24.52 -9.22
C LEU A 156 -5.15 25.50 -9.42
N TRP A 157 -4.15 25.47 -8.55
CA TRP A 157 -2.92 26.25 -8.77
C TRP A 157 -2.17 25.76 -10.02
N LEU A 158 -2.05 24.45 -10.22
CA LEU A 158 -1.47 23.88 -11.45
C LEU A 158 -2.23 24.34 -12.70
N LYS A 159 -3.55 24.50 -12.64
CA LYS A 159 -4.37 25.02 -13.74
C LYS A 159 -3.93 26.42 -14.14
N LYS A 160 -3.66 27.28 -13.15
CA LYS A 160 -3.21 28.67 -13.37
C LYS A 160 -1.87 28.72 -14.09
N ILE A 161 -0.96 27.80 -13.75
CA ILE A 161 0.40 27.79 -14.30
C ILE A 161 0.55 26.91 -15.55
N THR A 162 -0.45 26.09 -15.89
CA THR A 162 -0.47 25.22 -17.07
C THR A 162 -1.70 25.49 -17.95
N ASN A 163 -2.64 24.53 -18.04
CA ASN A 163 -3.89 24.65 -18.75
C ASN A 163 -4.95 23.66 -18.20
N THR A 164 -6.17 23.75 -18.72
CA THR A 164 -7.32 22.92 -18.30
C THR A 164 -7.13 21.43 -18.57
N LEU A 165 -6.52 21.05 -19.70
CA LEU A 165 -6.30 19.65 -20.06
C LEU A 165 -5.36 18.98 -19.05
N THR A 166 -4.28 19.68 -18.67
CA THR A 166 -3.32 19.20 -17.67
C THR A 166 -4.01 18.80 -16.37
N VAL A 167 -4.88 19.66 -15.84
CA VAL A 167 -5.45 19.41 -14.50
C VAL A 167 -6.52 18.34 -14.50
N TYR A 168 -7.34 18.23 -15.54
CA TYR A 168 -8.28 17.11 -15.66
C TYR A 168 -7.56 15.78 -15.90
N GLY A 169 -6.50 15.78 -16.71
CA GLY A 169 -5.70 14.57 -16.92
C GLY A 169 -4.99 14.12 -15.65
N THR A 170 -4.37 15.04 -14.91
CA THR A 170 -3.75 14.73 -13.61
C THR A 170 -4.80 14.26 -12.60
N LEU A 171 -5.97 14.92 -12.53
CA LEU A 171 -7.08 14.51 -11.67
C LEU A 171 -7.52 13.07 -11.94
N ILE A 172 -7.73 12.70 -13.21
CA ILE A 172 -8.14 11.35 -13.60
C ILE A 172 -7.07 10.33 -13.21
N LEU A 173 -5.79 10.61 -13.50
CA LEU A 173 -4.69 9.70 -13.15
C LEU A 173 -4.58 9.48 -11.65
N LEU A 174 -4.73 10.53 -10.83
CA LEU A 174 -4.73 10.40 -9.37
C LEU A 174 -5.97 9.66 -8.85
N ALA A 175 -7.15 10.02 -9.33
CA ALA A 175 -8.42 9.49 -8.82
C ALA A 175 -8.62 8.00 -9.14
N PHE A 176 -8.19 7.55 -10.32
CA PHE A 176 -8.49 6.20 -10.79
C PHE A 176 -7.26 5.28 -10.82
N PHE A 177 -6.05 5.81 -10.96
CA PHE A 177 -4.90 4.98 -11.32
C PHE A 177 -3.72 5.10 -10.36
N ALA A 178 -3.82 5.87 -9.27
CA ALA A 178 -2.73 6.05 -8.29
C ALA A 178 -3.00 5.25 -6.99
N PRO A 179 -2.72 3.93 -6.95
CA PRO A 179 -3.14 3.07 -5.84
C PRO A 179 -2.61 3.53 -4.48
N ASN A 180 -1.32 3.85 -4.42
CA ASN A 180 -0.64 4.29 -3.20
C ASN A 180 -1.09 5.67 -2.70
N PHE A 181 -1.68 6.50 -3.57
CA PHE A 181 -2.30 7.76 -3.17
C PHE A 181 -3.72 7.52 -2.64
N ILE A 182 -4.50 6.68 -3.32
CA ILE A 182 -5.90 6.43 -2.99
C ILE A 182 -6.06 5.75 -1.62
N MET A 183 -5.22 4.77 -1.31
CA MET A 183 -5.31 4.00 -0.06
C MET A 183 -5.16 4.84 1.22
N TYR A 184 -4.55 6.03 1.12
CA TYR A 184 -4.38 6.94 2.25
C TYR A 184 -5.66 7.72 2.63
N GLY A 185 -6.69 7.69 1.78
CA GLY A 185 -7.93 8.44 1.99
C GLY A 185 -8.73 8.01 3.21
N VAL A 186 -8.62 6.73 3.60
CA VAL A 186 -9.46 6.09 4.63
C VAL A 186 -8.65 5.52 5.79
N ASN A 187 -7.55 6.18 6.17
CA ASN A 187 -6.79 5.82 7.36
C ASN A 187 -6.88 6.95 8.40
N LEU A 188 -7.27 6.61 9.63
CA LEU A 188 -7.50 7.58 10.70
C LEU A 188 -6.20 8.15 11.25
N TYR A 189 -5.15 7.34 11.32
CA TYR A 189 -3.87 7.76 11.91
C TYR A 189 -3.07 8.72 11.03
N TRP A 190 -2.99 8.42 9.72
CA TRP A 190 -2.11 9.16 8.83
C TRP A 190 -2.63 10.53 8.42
N ALA A 191 -3.94 10.82 8.56
CA ALA A 191 -4.54 12.12 8.27
C ALA A 191 -3.87 12.83 7.07
N ALA A 192 -3.80 12.13 5.92
CA ALA A 192 -2.83 12.39 4.85
C ALA A 192 -2.94 13.80 4.23
N TRP A 193 -4.11 14.42 4.35
CA TRP A 193 -4.35 15.82 3.96
C TRP A 193 -3.37 16.79 4.64
N SER A 194 -2.91 16.49 5.86
CA SER A 194 -1.94 17.30 6.59
C SER A 194 -0.57 17.39 5.90
N LEU A 195 -0.20 16.40 5.07
CA LEU A 195 1.05 16.40 4.30
C LEU A 195 1.08 17.49 3.22
N PHE A 196 -0.09 17.91 2.75
CA PHE A 196 -0.24 18.89 1.67
C PHE A 196 -0.50 20.31 2.19
N LEU A 197 -0.87 20.48 3.46
CA LEU A 197 -1.18 21.82 4.00
C LEU A 197 -0.03 22.83 3.80
N PRO A 198 1.24 22.51 4.09
CA PRO A 198 2.31 23.51 3.94
C PRO A 198 2.51 24.00 2.50
N ILE A 199 2.40 23.11 1.50
CA ILE A 199 2.49 23.53 0.09
C ILE A 199 1.29 24.37 -0.33
N ILE A 200 0.07 24.03 0.09
CA ILE A 200 -1.15 24.81 -0.24
C ILE A 200 -1.10 26.22 0.34
N PHE A 201 -0.73 26.34 1.61
CA PHE A 201 -0.61 27.66 2.22
C PHE A 201 0.56 28.46 1.63
N SER A 202 1.66 27.81 1.25
CA SER A 202 2.75 28.47 0.53
C SER A 202 2.31 29.02 -0.81
N ILE A 203 1.45 28.29 -1.54
CA ILE A 203 0.80 28.77 -2.76
C ILE A 203 -0.02 30.03 -2.47
N PHE A 204 -0.92 29.99 -1.48
CA PHE A 204 -1.75 31.15 -1.16
C PHE A 204 -0.95 32.37 -0.72
N VAL A 205 0.14 32.17 0.04
CA VAL A 205 1.01 33.26 0.47
C VAL A 205 1.71 33.92 -0.73
N ILE A 206 2.37 33.14 -1.59
CA ILE A 206 3.13 33.72 -2.71
C ILE A 206 2.24 34.38 -3.76
N GLU A 207 0.99 33.93 -3.86
CA GLU A 207 -0.04 34.47 -4.76
C GLU A 207 -0.87 35.61 -4.14
N SER A 208 -0.68 35.90 -2.85
CA SER A 208 -1.42 36.96 -2.18
C SER A 208 -1.00 38.35 -2.64
N GLU A 209 -1.96 39.29 -2.70
CA GLU A 209 -1.64 40.71 -2.96
C GLU A 209 -0.65 41.28 -1.94
N TYR A 210 -0.65 40.76 -0.71
CA TYR A 210 0.31 41.11 0.33
C TYR A 210 1.74 40.85 -0.13
N PHE A 211 2.00 39.68 -0.72
CA PHE A 211 3.33 39.33 -1.20
C PHE A 211 3.78 40.21 -2.38
N GLU A 212 2.85 40.63 -3.23
CA GLU A 212 3.14 41.53 -4.34
C GLU A 212 3.43 42.97 -3.89
N ARG A 213 2.64 43.51 -2.95
CA ARG A 213 2.64 44.95 -2.61
C ARG A 213 3.41 45.32 -1.36
N SER A 214 3.71 44.38 -0.47
CA SER A 214 4.34 44.68 0.82
C SER A 214 5.87 44.69 0.76
N GLU A 215 6.49 45.70 1.38
CA GLU A 215 7.94 45.70 1.64
C GLU A 215 8.36 44.62 2.66
N LYS A 216 7.43 44.16 3.50
CA LYS A 216 7.61 43.10 4.50
C LYS A 216 7.16 41.72 4.00
N LYS A 217 7.01 41.54 2.68
CA LYS A 217 6.49 40.33 2.03
C LYS A 217 7.14 39.01 2.43
N TYR A 218 8.34 39.02 3.00
CA TYR A 218 9.05 37.80 3.40
C TYR A 218 8.67 37.27 4.80
N TYR A 219 8.07 38.08 5.67
CA TYR A 219 7.68 37.63 7.02
C TYR A 219 6.47 36.70 7.02
N LEU A 220 5.48 36.96 6.16
CA LEU A 220 4.31 36.10 6.05
C LEU A 220 4.67 34.65 5.62
N PRO A 221 5.54 34.43 4.61
CA PRO A 221 6.11 33.11 4.32
C PRO A 221 6.71 32.41 5.54
N LEU A 222 7.48 33.12 6.38
CA LEU A 222 8.08 32.54 7.59
C LEU A 222 7.01 32.08 8.57
N ILE A 223 6.04 32.94 8.90
CA ILE A 223 4.99 32.64 9.88
C ILE A 223 4.11 31.49 9.40
N ILE A 224 3.72 31.50 8.13
CA ILE A 224 2.84 30.49 7.56
C ILE A 224 3.57 29.14 7.42
N ALA A 225 4.83 29.15 7.01
CA ALA A 225 5.67 27.95 7.02
C ALA A 225 5.77 27.36 8.44
N PHE A 226 6.01 28.21 9.44
CA PHE A 226 6.06 27.80 10.84
C PHE A 226 4.75 27.14 11.29
N LEU A 227 3.61 27.82 11.12
CA LEU A 227 2.32 27.35 11.60
C LEU A 227 1.88 26.05 10.92
N THR A 228 2.01 25.97 9.59
CA THR A 228 1.53 24.80 8.84
C THR A 228 2.44 23.57 9.01
N CYS A 229 3.76 23.75 9.08
CA CYS A 229 4.67 22.66 9.38
C CYS A 229 4.50 22.18 10.84
N LEU A 230 4.32 23.11 11.79
CA LEU A 230 4.06 22.76 13.20
C LEU A 230 2.78 21.94 13.30
N TYR A 231 1.70 22.39 12.67
CA TYR A 231 0.42 21.68 12.66
C TYR A 231 0.57 20.24 12.17
N LYS A 232 1.28 20.03 11.05
CA LYS A 232 1.57 18.68 10.55
C LYS A 232 2.41 17.84 11.54
N GLN A 233 3.39 18.44 12.19
CA GLN A 233 4.27 17.73 13.13
C GLN A 233 3.56 17.37 14.44
N LEU A 234 2.55 18.14 14.86
CA LEU A 234 1.69 17.80 16.00
C LEU A 234 0.81 16.57 15.76
N PHE A 235 0.60 16.18 14.49
CA PHE A 235 -0.07 14.92 14.19
C PHE A 235 0.91 13.77 14.32
N TYR A 236 2.04 13.84 13.63
CA TYR A 236 3.07 12.79 13.66
C TYR A 236 4.38 13.27 13.03
N PHE A 237 5.51 12.65 13.39
CA PHE A 237 6.86 13.08 12.97
C PHE A 237 7.34 12.45 11.66
N GLU A 238 6.57 11.56 11.07
CA GLU A 238 6.89 10.94 9.79
C GLU A 238 6.76 11.94 8.64
N PHE A 239 7.66 11.81 7.66
CA PHE A 239 7.72 12.59 6.41
C PHE A 239 8.03 14.09 6.57
N VAL A 240 8.57 14.52 7.72
CA VAL A 240 8.86 15.94 7.99
C VAL A 240 9.75 16.57 6.90
N SER A 241 10.83 15.90 6.49
CA SER A 241 11.72 16.43 5.44
C SER A 241 11.03 16.54 4.08
N THR A 242 10.18 15.57 3.73
CA THR A 242 9.39 15.58 2.50
C THR A 242 8.44 16.77 2.47
N VAL A 243 7.70 17.00 3.56
CA VAL A 243 6.74 18.11 3.68
C VAL A 243 7.45 19.47 3.61
N MET A 244 8.59 19.62 4.30
CA MET A 244 9.38 20.86 4.26
C MET A 244 9.91 21.19 2.86
N ILE A 245 10.38 20.19 2.11
CA ILE A 245 10.83 20.40 0.72
C ILE A 245 9.63 20.69 -0.19
N SER A 246 8.51 19.95 -0.03
CA SER A 246 7.27 20.15 -0.77
C SER A 246 6.74 21.59 -0.63
N MET A 247 6.74 22.12 0.59
CA MET A 247 6.37 23.50 0.91
C MET A 247 7.17 24.53 0.09
N MET A 248 8.42 24.23 -0.26
CA MET A 248 9.30 25.14 -0.99
C MET A 248 9.01 25.20 -2.50
N ILE A 249 8.27 24.23 -3.06
CA ILE A 249 8.08 24.11 -4.51
C ILE A 249 7.42 25.34 -5.16
N PRO A 250 6.39 25.99 -4.58
CA PRO A 250 5.85 27.24 -5.11
C PRO A 250 6.90 28.34 -5.14
N TYR A 251 7.70 28.51 -4.09
CA TYR A 251 8.77 29.52 -4.04
C TYR A 251 9.85 29.27 -5.10
N PHE A 252 10.21 28.02 -5.36
CA PHE A 252 11.10 27.67 -6.48
C PHE A 252 10.45 27.99 -7.83
N TYR A 253 9.20 27.58 -8.03
CA TYR A 253 8.45 27.83 -9.26
C TYR A 253 8.46 29.32 -9.61
N TYR A 254 8.05 30.17 -8.68
CA TYR A 254 7.98 31.63 -8.90
C TYR A 254 9.35 32.28 -9.05
N ALA A 255 10.38 31.80 -8.34
CA ALA A 255 11.75 32.30 -8.54
C ALA A 255 12.21 32.08 -10.00
N PHE A 256 11.92 30.90 -10.58
CA PHE A 256 12.24 30.61 -11.97
C PHE A 256 11.33 31.33 -12.96
N TYR A 257 10.02 31.36 -12.70
CA TYR A 257 9.03 32.01 -13.54
C TYR A 257 9.29 33.52 -13.67
N MET A 258 9.57 34.19 -12.54
CA MET A 258 9.90 35.62 -12.51
C MET A 258 11.36 35.91 -12.87
N LYS A 259 12.19 34.89 -13.13
CA LYS A 259 13.61 35.01 -13.47
C LYS A 259 14.39 35.84 -12.45
N MET A 260 14.14 35.58 -11.17
CA MET A 260 14.81 36.28 -10.08
C MET A 260 16.32 36.05 -10.13
N SER A 261 17.09 37.07 -9.75
CA SER A 261 18.53 36.88 -9.51
C SER A 261 18.75 35.89 -8.35
N ILE A 262 19.89 35.21 -8.33
CA ILE A 262 20.23 34.24 -7.28
C ILE A 262 20.12 34.87 -5.88
N LYS A 263 20.55 36.13 -5.72
CA LYS A 263 20.45 36.87 -4.44
C LYS A 263 18.99 37.05 -4.00
N GLN A 264 18.10 37.44 -4.92
CA GLN A 264 16.67 37.60 -4.63
C GLN A 264 16.01 36.26 -4.32
N ALA A 265 16.37 35.20 -5.07
CA ALA A 265 15.84 33.86 -4.86
C ALA A 265 16.26 33.29 -3.50
N ILE A 266 17.54 33.41 -3.12
CA ILE A 266 18.02 33.02 -1.79
C ILE A 266 17.26 33.79 -0.69
N LYS A 267 17.12 35.11 -0.84
CA LYS A 267 16.35 35.91 0.12
C LYS A 267 14.90 35.43 0.22
N LEU A 268 14.25 35.07 -0.88
CA LEU A 268 12.90 34.50 -0.87
C LEU A 268 12.86 33.15 -0.14
N TRP A 269 13.83 32.28 -0.38
CA TRP A 269 13.82 30.91 0.15
C TRP A 269 14.14 30.84 1.65
N MET A 270 15.03 31.69 2.15
CA MET A 270 15.49 31.60 3.55
C MET A 270 14.38 31.76 4.58
N TYR A 271 13.38 32.63 4.33
CA TYR A 271 12.31 32.89 5.29
C TYR A 271 11.40 31.69 5.57
N PRO A 272 10.77 31.06 4.55
CA PRO A 272 9.97 29.85 4.78
C PRO A 272 10.83 28.68 5.29
N ILE A 273 12.10 28.55 4.86
CA ILE A 273 13.04 27.55 5.41
C ILE A 273 13.22 27.76 6.91
N SER A 274 13.50 28.99 7.35
CA SER A 274 13.63 29.30 8.78
C SER A 274 12.34 29.03 9.55
N GLY A 275 11.18 29.40 8.99
CA GLY A 275 9.88 29.10 9.60
C GLY A 275 9.65 27.60 9.81
N ALA A 276 9.92 26.80 8.78
CA ALA A 276 9.83 25.34 8.86
C ALA A 276 10.81 24.76 9.89
N MET A 277 12.06 25.20 9.93
CA MET A 277 13.04 24.73 10.94
C MET A 277 12.60 25.07 12.37
N LEU A 278 12.09 26.29 12.60
CA LEU A 278 11.55 26.70 13.89
C LEU A 278 10.35 25.85 14.31
N SER A 279 9.50 25.42 13.37
CA SER A 279 8.37 24.54 13.66
C SER A 279 8.82 23.20 14.24
N PHE A 280 9.86 22.60 13.65
CA PHE A 280 10.40 21.32 14.12
C PHE A 280 11.00 21.43 15.52
N LEU A 281 11.69 22.53 15.79
CA LEU A 281 12.20 22.82 17.14
C LEU A 281 11.03 22.96 18.14
N ALA A 282 9.99 23.72 17.79
CA ALA A 282 8.82 23.90 18.64
C ALA A 282 8.08 22.57 18.91
N ALA A 283 7.81 21.76 17.87
CA ALA A 283 7.19 20.44 18.02
C ALA A 283 8.01 19.50 18.91
N SER A 284 9.35 19.54 18.76
CA SER A 284 10.27 18.76 19.58
C SER A 284 10.21 19.18 21.06
N ILE A 285 10.21 20.49 21.32
CA ILE A 285 10.09 21.04 22.68
C ILE A 285 8.74 20.64 23.30
N ILE A 286 7.63 20.78 22.57
CA ILE A 286 6.29 20.37 23.03
C ILE A 286 6.31 18.88 23.43
N LYS A 287 6.85 18.00 22.58
CA LYS A 287 6.92 16.56 22.89
C LYS A 287 7.78 16.27 24.10
N ILE A 288 8.94 16.91 24.24
CA ILE A 288 9.83 16.73 25.40
C ILE A 288 9.14 17.19 26.69
N ILE A 289 8.40 18.31 26.66
CA ILE A 289 7.63 18.79 27.81
C ILE A 289 6.56 17.76 28.19
N MET A 290 5.77 17.28 27.22
CA MET A 290 4.73 16.27 27.47
C MET A 290 5.30 14.98 28.05
N LEU A 291 6.42 14.48 27.51
CA LEU A 291 7.11 13.30 28.07
C LEU A 291 7.68 13.57 29.47
N SER A 292 8.13 14.80 29.75
CA SER A 292 8.67 15.17 31.06
C SER A 292 7.59 15.18 32.13
N VAL A 293 6.39 15.65 31.78
CA VAL A 293 5.20 15.59 32.64
C VAL A 293 4.79 14.14 32.87
N GLU A 294 4.70 13.34 31.81
CA GLU A 294 4.31 11.92 31.85
C GLU A 294 5.23 11.09 32.76
N PHE A 295 6.54 11.27 32.64
CA PHE A 295 7.52 10.46 33.38
C PHE A 295 8.02 11.09 34.68
N GLY A 296 7.63 12.34 34.98
CA GLY A 296 8.19 13.12 36.08
C GLY A 296 9.71 13.34 35.98
N SER A 297 10.31 13.18 34.79
CA SER A 297 11.77 13.20 34.60
C SER A 297 12.16 13.67 33.21
N LEU A 298 12.92 14.77 33.14
CA LEU A 298 13.48 15.29 31.90
C LEU A 298 14.49 14.30 31.27
N HIS A 299 15.27 13.59 32.09
CA HIS A 299 16.25 12.62 31.57
C HIS A 299 15.55 11.46 30.85
N LYS A 300 14.49 10.91 31.45
CA LYS A 300 13.68 9.85 30.83
C LYS A 300 12.91 10.37 29.62
N ALA A 301 12.43 11.62 29.66
CA ALA A 301 11.80 12.25 28.51
C ALA A 301 12.75 12.38 27.32
N LEU A 302 14.00 12.80 27.55
CA LEU A 302 15.01 12.90 26.49
C LEU A 302 15.36 11.52 25.93
N SER A 303 15.52 10.48 26.76
CA SER A 303 15.80 9.14 26.26
C SER A 303 14.64 8.58 25.43
N MET A 304 13.39 8.78 25.87
CA MET A 304 12.17 8.38 25.15
C MET A 304 11.96 9.19 23.87
N PHE A 305 12.41 10.44 23.82
CA PHE A 305 12.35 11.27 22.61
C PHE A 305 13.42 10.85 21.58
N PHE A 306 14.68 10.76 21.99
CA PHE A 306 15.80 10.50 21.09
C PHE A 306 15.94 9.03 20.69
N GLY A 307 15.58 8.08 21.55
CA GLY A 307 15.71 6.64 21.28
C GLY A 307 15.06 6.23 19.94
N PRO A 308 13.75 6.47 19.74
CA PRO A 308 13.07 6.15 18.49
C PRO A 308 13.66 6.88 17.27
N ILE A 309 14.13 8.12 17.43
CA ILE A 309 14.78 8.89 16.36
C ILE A 309 16.08 8.21 15.92
N LEU A 310 16.92 7.81 16.87
CA LEU A 310 18.18 7.13 16.60
C LEU A 310 17.95 5.79 15.90
N VAL A 311 16.98 4.99 16.36
CA VAL A 311 16.60 3.74 15.70
C VAL A 311 16.12 3.98 14.26
N ARG A 312 15.37 5.06 14.01
CA ARG A 312 14.91 5.41 12.65
C ARG A 312 16.01 5.91 11.72
N ILE A 313 17.10 6.48 12.25
CA ILE A 313 18.23 7.00 11.46
C ILE A 313 19.30 5.92 11.24
N ILE A 314 19.67 5.22 12.30
CA ILE A 314 20.80 4.28 12.33
C ILE A 314 20.32 2.84 12.08
N GLY A 315 19.15 2.50 12.63
CA GLY A 315 18.65 1.13 12.71
C GLY A 315 19.12 0.44 13.98
N ASP A 316 18.57 -0.74 14.24
CA ASP A 316 18.97 -1.61 15.35
C ASP A 316 19.35 -2.99 14.80
N SER A 317 20.64 -3.20 14.55
CA SER A 317 21.16 -4.50 14.08
C SER A 317 21.11 -5.59 15.16
N THR A 318 20.94 -5.22 16.42
CA THR A 318 20.87 -6.14 17.57
C THR A 318 19.45 -6.52 17.95
N SER A 319 18.45 -5.96 17.26
CA SER A 319 17.05 -6.32 17.46
C SER A 319 16.83 -7.81 17.24
N THR A 320 16.05 -8.43 18.12
CA THR A 320 15.56 -9.81 17.96
C THR A 320 14.53 -9.93 16.84
N ASN A 321 13.98 -8.81 16.36
CA ASN A 321 13.11 -8.77 15.20
C ASN A 321 13.97 -8.74 13.92
N ASP A 322 13.93 -9.83 13.15
CA ASP A 322 14.71 -10.00 11.91
C ASP A 322 14.50 -8.87 10.91
N LEU A 323 13.27 -8.32 10.83
CA LEU A 323 12.93 -7.26 9.89
C LEU A 323 13.55 -5.92 10.31
N ILE A 324 13.60 -5.62 11.62
CA ILE A 324 14.28 -4.44 12.17
C ILE A 324 15.81 -4.57 12.01
N SER A 325 16.37 -5.74 12.34
CA SER A 325 17.81 -6.00 12.18
C SER A 325 18.24 -5.96 10.72
N HIS A 326 17.44 -6.50 9.81
CA HIS A 326 17.67 -6.41 8.37
C HIS A 326 17.65 -4.96 7.88
N ALA A 327 16.68 -4.16 8.32
CA ALA A 327 16.53 -2.76 7.93
C ALA A 327 17.75 -1.89 8.29
N ALA A 328 18.45 -2.22 9.40
CA ALA A 328 19.70 -1.57 9.76
C ALA A 328 20.81 -1.79 8.71
N ASN A 329 20.83 -2.96 8.04
CA ASN A 329 21.89 -3.40 7.15
C ASN A 329 21.65 -3.10 5.66
N VAL A 330 20.41 -2.82 5.25
CA VAL A 330 20.09 -2.46 3.85
C VAL A 330 20.84 -1.19 3.43
N SER A 331 21.38 -1.16 2.21
CA SER A 331 22.06 0.03 1.69
C SER A 331 21.07 1.11 1.26
N ARG A 332 21.46 2.40 1.30
CA ARG A 332 20.60 3.49 0.83
C ARG A 332 20.24 3.35 -0.66
N THR A 333 21.17 2.86 -1.46
CA THR A 333 20.98 2.61 -2.89
C THR A 333 19.93 1.55 -3.13
N GLU A 334 19.97 0.45 -2.37
CA GLU A 334 18.98 -0.63 -2.43
C GLU A 334 17.60 -0.15 -1.97
N LEU A 335 17.52 0.62 -0.89
CA LEU A 335 16.26 1.23 -0.46
C LEU A 335 15.67 2.14 -1.55
N VAL A 336 16.46 3.07 -2.09
CA VAL A 336 16.00 3.99 -3.14
C VAL A 336 15.53 3.20 -4.35
N TYR A 337 16.26 2.15 -4.73
CA TYR A 337 15.86 1.24 -5.79
C TYR A 337 14.50 0.57 -5.50
N ASN A 338 14.30 0.05 -4.28
CA ASN A 338 13.02 -0.57 -3.89
C ASN A 338 11.87 0.44 -3.93
N MET A 339 12.09 1.65 -3.41
CA MET A 339 11.09 2.73 -3.45
C MET A 339 10.78 3.18 -4.88
N LEU A 340 11.75 3.11 -5.79
CA LEU A 340 11.59 3.40 -7.21
C LEU A 340 10.79 2.33 -7.97
N ALA A 341 10.79 1.08 -7.47
CA ALA A 341 10.01 -0.02 -8.04
C ALA A 341 8.52 0.03 -7.64
N MET A 342 8.15 0.80 -6.60
CA MET A 342 6.77 0.98 -6.17
C MET A 342 5.90 1.54 -7.31
N PRO A 343 4.59 1.21 -7.36
CA PRO A 343 3.71 1.73 -8.40
C PRO A 343 3.50 3.25 -8.25
N ALA A 344 3.66 3.96 -9.37
CA ALA A 344 3.19 5.33 -9.53
C ALA A 344 1.75 5.34 -10.06
N PHE A 345 1.52 4.59 -11.14
CA PHE A 345 0.19 4.40 -11.71
C PHE A 345 -0.03 2.94 -12.10
N SER A 346 -1.26 2.46 -12.00
CA SER A 346 -1.64 1.10 -12.38
C SER A 346 -3.04 1.11 -12.98
N ILE A 347 -3.23 0.35 -14.05
CA ILE A 347 -4.49 0.12 -14.74
C ILE A 347 -4.69 -1.39 -14.79
N LYS A 348 -5.81 -1.85 -14.21
CA LYS A 348 -6.13 -3.27 -14.07
C LYS A 348 -6.03 -4.00 -15.40
N ASN A 349 -5.25 -5.08 -15.43
CA ASN A 349 -4.99 -5.92 -16.61
C ASN A 349 -4.41 -5.20 -17.85
N VAL A 350 -3.95 -3.95 -17.73
CA VAL A 350 -3.46 -3.16 -18.87
C VAL A 350 -2.02 -2.74 -18.68
N LEU A 351 -1.70 -2.03 -17.60
CA LEU A 351 -0.40 -1.40 -17.44
C LEU A 351 -0.08 -1.07 -15.98
N ASP A 352 1.16 -1.35 -15.57
CA ASP A 352 1.73 -0.85 -14.32
C ASP A 352 2.93 0.05 -14.63
N ILE A 353 2.90 1.29 -14.14
CA ILE A 353 3.99 2.26 -14.23
C ILE A 353 4.59 2.41 -12.83
N SER A 354 5.83 2.01 -12.65
CA SER A 354 6.60 2.25 -11.43
C SER A 354 7.02 3.72 -11.30
N GLN A 355 7.46 4.14 -10.11
CA GLN A 355 8.03 5.48 -9.89
C GLN A 355 9.27 5.71 -10.77
N LEU A 356 10.08 4.69 -10.98
CA LEU A 356 11.18 4.72 -11.94
C LEU A 356 10.67 4.92 -13.37
N GLY A 357 9.64 4.19 -13.77
CA GLY A 357 8.98 4.37 -15.07
C GLY A 357 8.48 5.81 -15.26
N LEU A 358 7.86 6.39 -14.24
CA LEU A 358 7.41 7.78 -14.25
C LEU A 358 8.59 8.77 -14.45
N ILE A 359 9.69 8.58 -13.72
CA ILE A 359 10.91 9.41 -13.87
C ILE A 359 11.47 9.32 -15.29
N VAL A 360 11.49 8.13 -15.88
CA VAL A 360 11.97 7.96 -17.25
C VAL A 360 11.03 8.65 -18.24
N ILE A 361 9.70 8.55 -18.07
CA ILE A 361 8.72 9.27 -18.91
C ILE A 361 8.93 10.78 -18.80
N VAL A 362 9.12 11.32 -17.58
CA VAL A 362 9.44 12.73 -17.37
C VAL A 362 10.72 13.12 -18.10
N SER A 363 11.77 12.31 -17.99
CA SER A 363 13.07 12.57 -18.61
C SER A 363 12.97 12.58 -20.14
N LEU A 364 12.26 11.61 -20.71
CA LEU A 364 11.94 11.54 -22.14
C LEU A 364 11.15 12.77 -22.59
N MET A 365 10.13 13.16 -21.82
CA MET A 365 9.31 14.31 -22.15
C MET A 365 10.11 15.61 -22.11
N LEU A 366 11.00 15.78 -21.12
CA LEU A 366 11.90 16.93 -21.04
C LEU A 366 12.88 17.00 -22.22
N LEU A 367 13.36 15.86 -22.71
CA LEU A 367 14.20 15.78 -23.90
C LEU A 367 13.42 16.17 -25.16
N ILE A 368 12.22 15.61 -25.35
CA ILE A 368 11.35 15.89 -26.51
C ILE A 368 10.99 17.38 -26.52
N ILE A 369 10.47 17.89 -25.41
CA ILE A 369 10.08 19.30 -25.32
C ILE A 369 11.30 20.20 -25.50
N GLY A 370 12.43 19.91 -24.84
CA GLY A 370 13.66 20.71 -24.98
C GLY A 370 14.16 20.80 -26.43
N CYS A 371 14.11 19.68 -27.18
CA CYS A 371 14.51 19.64 -28.59
C CYS A 371 13.48 20.25 -29.54
N SER A 372 12.21 20.34 -29.13
CA SER A 372 11.16 20.95 -29.94
C SER A 372 11.28 22.48 -30.05
N TYR A 373 11.96 23.12 -29.10
CA TYR A 373 12.23 24.57 -29.13
C TYR A 373 13.43 24.88 -30.04
N PRO A 374 13.41 26.00 -30.77
CA PRO A 374 14.49 26.36 -31.70
C PRO A 374 15.83 26.65 -31.01
N SER A 375 15.80 26.95 -29.71
CA SER A 375 16.99 27.12 -28.88
C SER A 375 16.67 26.90 -27.40
N PHE A 376 17.71 26.61 -26.61
CA PHE A 376 17.58 26.56 -25.15
C PHE A 376 17.12 27.90 -24.55
N VAL A 377 17.46 29.04 -25.18
CA VAL A 377 16.97 30.36 -24.76
C VAL A 377 15.45 30.47 -24.95
N ALA A 378 14.91 29.94 -26.05
CA ALA A 378 13.47 29.90 -26.27
C ALA A 378 12.77 29.00 -25.24
N PHE A 379 13.35 27.82 -24.96
CA PHE A 379 12.82 26.92 -23.91
C PHE A 379 12.80 27.60 -22.53
N ARG A 380 13.89 28.29 -22.13
CA ARG A 380 13.94 29.06 -20.87
C ARG A 380 12.93 30.20 -20.78
N LYS A 381 12.40 30.67 -21.91
CA LYS A 381 11.34 31.69 -21.95
C LYS A 381 9.93 31.09 -21.90
N SER A 382 9.79 29.77 -22.08
CA SER A 382 8.50 29.07 -22.03
C SER A 382 7.96 28.95 -20.59
N LYS A 383 6.65 28.71 -20.47
CA LYS A 383 6.00 28.37 -19.20
C LYS A 383 6.32 26.93 -18.73
N VAL A 384 6.80 26.06 -19.64
CA VAL A 384 7.20 24.68 -19.29
C VAL A 384 8.46 24.67 -18.43
N TYR A 385 9.39 25.60 -18.65
CA TYR A 385 10.69 25.60 -17.98
C TYR A 385 10.62 25.72 -16.44
N PRO A 386 9.87 26.67 -15.85
CA PRO A 386 9.71 26.73 -14.40
C PRO A 386 9.07 25.46 -13.82
N LEU A 387 8.06 24.90 -14.49
CA LEU A 387 7.42 23.65 -14.07
C LEU A 387 8.40 22.46 -14.11
N ALA A 388 9.23 22.38 -15.15
CA ALA A 388 10.26 21.36 -15.28
C ALA A 388 11.26 21.41 -14.11
N LEU A 389 11.79 22.58 -13.79
CA LEU A 389 12.73 22.74 -12.66
C LEU A 389 12.06 22.43 -11.33
N SER A 390 10.84 22.92 -11.10
CA SER A 390 10.08 22.61 -9.89
C SER A 390 9.80 21.12 -9.74
N THR A 391 9.55 20.40 -10.84
CA THR A 391 9.35 18.94 -10.84
C THR A 391 10.63 18.20 -10.45
N LEU A 392 11.79 18.63 -10.98
CA LEU A 392 13.10 18.06 -10.62
C LEU A 392 13.44 18.29 -9.14
N ILE A 393 13.09 19.46 -8.60
CA ILE A 393 13.28 19.74 -7.17
C ILE A 393 12.29 18.93 -6.33
N ALA A 394 11.03 18.80 -6.76
CA ALA A 394 10.01 18.01 -6.06
C ALA A 394 10.43 16.54 -5.89
N TRP A 395 11.20 15.99 -6.82
CA TRP A 395 11.79 14.64 -6.71
C TRP A 395 12.68 14.46 -5.47
N THR A 396 13.32 15.52 -5.00
CA THR A 396 14.18 15.47 -3.79
C THR A 396 13.38 15.33 -2.50
N ALA A 397 12.08 15.67 -2.49
CA ALA A 397 11.22 15.56 -1.32
C ALA A 397 11.09 14.11 -0.80
N PRO A 398 10.68 13.11 -1.59
CA PRO A 398 10.66 11.71 -1.14
C PRO A 398 12.07 11.17 -0.82
N LEU A 399 13.08 11.50 -1.65
CA LEU A 399 14.45 11.04 -1.41
C LEU A 399 15.02 11.50 -0.07
N SER A 400 14.67 12.71 0.38
CA SER A 400 15.09 13.21 1.68
C SER A 400 14.67 12.27 2.82
N TRP A 401 13.45 11.75 2.78
CA TRP A 401 12.94 10.84 3.80
C TRP A 401 13.59 9.47 3.72
N PHE A 402 13.73 8.91 2.51
CA PHE A 402 14.35 7.58 2.34
C PHE A 402 15.81 7.57 2.79
N ILE A 403 16.53 8.67 2.62
CA ILE A 403 17.94 8.77 3.03
C ILE A 403 18.06 8.99 4.53
N LEU A 404 17.22 9.85 5.12
CA LEU A 404 17.27 10.21 6.53
C LEU A 404 16.69 9.10 7.43
N ALA A 405 15.53 8.55 7.08
CA ALA A 405 14.80 7.55 7.84
C ALA A 405 14.90 6.15 7.20
N LYS A 406 16.11 5.78 6.73
CA LYS A 406 16.35 4.57 5.93
C LYS A 406 15.77 3.30 6.57
N PRO A 407 16.13 2.92 7.82
CA PRO A 407 15.54 1.75 8.49
C PRO A 407 14.01 1.76 8.46
N HIS A 408 13.38 2.89 8.80
CA HIS A 408 11.92 3.01 8.80
C HIS A 408 11.31 2.81 7.40
N ALA A 409 11.92 3.41 6.37
CA ALA A 409 11.46 3.25 5.00
C ALA A 409 11.65 1.82 4.45
N VAL A 410 12.63 1.06 4.95
CA VAL A 410 12.78 -0.37 4.63
C VAL A 410 11.66 -1.21 5.23
N VAL A 411 11.33 -0.96 6.49
CA VAL A 411 10.25 -1.65 7.22
C VAL A 411 8.88 -1.31 6.63
N HIS A 412 8.66 -0.04 6.31
CA HIS A 412 7.35 0.50 5.95
C HIS A 412 7.31 1.01 4.51
N GLN A 413 7.72 0.21 3.53
CA GLN A 413 7.81 0.64 2.13
C GLN A 413 6.46 1.09 1.55
N LEU A 414 5.39 0.35 1.82
CA LEU A 414 4.04 0.68 1.33
C LEU A 414 3.56 2.01 1.91
N ILE A 415 3.75 2.22 3.21
CA ILE A 415 3.40 3.47 3.89
C ILE A 415 4.29 4.60 3.32
N CYS A 416 5.61 4.42 3.29
CA CYS A 416 6.52 5.45 2.79
C CYS A 416 6.30 5.83 1.32
N SER A 417 5.55 5.04 0.54
CA SER A 417 5.29 5.30 -0.87
C SER A 417 4.46 6.57 -1.13
N ILE A 418 3.67 7.05 -0.16
CA ILE A 418 2.90 8.31 -0.31
C ILE A 418 3.80 9.52 -0.53
N THR A 419 5.03 9.49 -0.03
CA THR A 419 6.00 10.59 -0.18
C THR A 419 6.27 10.92 -1.64
N TRP A 420 6.13 9.96 -2.56
CA TRP A 420 6.21 10.21 -4.00
C TRP A 420 5.13 11.17 -4.49
N PHE A 421 3.95 11.19 -3.87
CA PHE A 421 2.84 12.08 -4.22
C PHE A 421 2.90 13.44 -3.52
N VAL A 422 3.91 13.69 -2.66
CA VAL A 422 4.09 14.93 -1.89
C VAL A 422 5.40 15.65 -2.30
N PRO A 423 5.44 16.40 -3.42
CA PRO A 423 4.42 16.53 -4.45
C PRO A 423 4.84 15.94 -5.81
N PHE A 424 5.93 15.14 -5.85
CA PHE A 424 6.62 14.79 -7.09
C PHE A 424 5.71 14.19 -8.18
N ALA A 425 4.97 13.13 -7.89
CA ALA A 425 4.15 12.42 -8.87
C ALA A 425 3.05 13.32 -9.47
N ILE A 426 2.49 14.23 -8.68
CA ILE A 426 1.48 15.22 -9.13
C ILE A 426 2.12 16.20 -10.13
N PHE A 427 3.31 16.72 -9.82
CA PHE A 427 4.05 17.62 -10.70
C PHE A 427 4.56 16.91 -11.96
N ALA A 428 5.12 15.71 -11.82
CA ALA A 428 5.59 14.87 -12.92
C ALA A 428 4.48 14.62 -13.94
N THR A 429 3.32 14.21 -13.47
CA THR A 429 2.14 13.96 -14.32
C THR A 429 1.67 15.23 -15.01
N SER A 430 1.60 16.33 -14.26
CA SER A 430 1.20 17.62 -14.80
C SER A 430 2.18 18.14 -15.86
N LEU A 431 3.48 17.96 -15.65
CA LEU A 431 4.53 18.30 -16.62
C LEU A 431 4.41 17.48 -17.90
N ILE A 432 4.16 16.18 -17.79
CA ILE A 432 3.98 15.27 -18.93
C ILE A 432 2.80 15.74 -19.79
N ILE A 433 1.62 15.91 -19.18
CA ILE A 433 0.41 16.29 -19.92
C ILE A 433 0.54 17.71 -20.49
N TYR A 434 1.12 18.64 -19.71
CA TYR A 434 1.32 20.01 -20.19
C TYR A 434 2.28 20.07 -21.37
N SER A 435 3.36 19.28 -21.34
CA SER A 435 4.32 19.21 -22.43
C SER A 435 3.70 18.61 -23.70
N ILE A 436 2.87 17.57 -23.58
CA ILE A 436 2.08 17.02 -24.71
C ILE A 436 1.15 18.09 -25.28
N SER A 437 0.43 18.81 -24.41
CA SER A 437 -0.48 19.88 -24.81
C SER A 437 0.25 21.03 -25.52
N ASP A 438 1.40 21.47 -25.01
CA ASP A 438 2.24 22.51 -25.64
C ASP A 438 2.74 22.07 -27.02
N LEU A 439 3.24 20.83 -27.14
CA LEU A 439 3.67 20.25 -28.41
C LEU A 439 2.53 20.24 -29.44
N PHE A 440 1.35 19.77 -29.04
CA PHE A 440 0.18 19.71 -29.92
C PHE A 440 -0.24 21.10 -30.42
N ILE A 441 -0.30 22.09 -29.52
CA ILE A 441 -0.66 23.48 -29.87
C ILE A 441 0.35 24.06 -30.87
N ARG A 442 1.65 23.82 -30.65
CA ARG A 442 2.71 24.34 -31.52
C ARG A 442 2.70 23.69 -32.89
N ILE A 443 2.46 22.37 -32.96
CA ILE A 443 2.26 21.64 -34.23
C ILE A 443 1.04 22.19 -34.97
N TYR A 444 -0.09 22.37 -34.28
CA TYR A 444 -1.32 22.91 -34.87
C TYR A 444 -1.14 24.33 -35.42
N ARG A 445 -0.32 25.16 -34.76
CA ARG A 445 0.04 26.51 -35.22
C ARG A 445 1.02 26.54 -36.40
N GLY A 446 1.45 25.38 -36.91
CA GLY A 446 2.42 25.28 -38.00
C GLY A 446 3.83 25.69 -37.58
N GLU A 447 4.16 25.70 -36.28
CA GLU A 447 5.54 25.90 -35.87
C GLU A 447 6.40 24.74 -36.39
N ASN A 448 7.65 25.06 -36.75
CA ASN A 448 8.62 24.13 -37.31
C ASN A 448 9.17 23.11 -36.28
N VAL A 449 8.28 22.48 -35.49
CA VAL A 449 8.60 21.49 -34.44
C VAL A 449 9.39 20.32 -35.01
N TRP A 450 8.94 19.74 -36.13
CA TRP A 450 9.63 18.63 -36.79
C TRP A 450 11.01 19.03 -37.29
N HIS A 451 11.14 20.22 -37.86
CA HIS A 451 12.44 20.74 -38.25
C HIS A 451 13.35 20.93 -37.03
N ASN A 452 12.89 21.53 -35.94
CA ASN A 452 13.69 21.73 -34.72
C ASN A 452 14.17 20.39 -34.12
N LEU A 453 13.28 19.39 -34.05
CA LEU A 453 13.62 18.03 -33.62
C LEU A 453 14.68 17.40 -34.53
N MET A 454 14.56 17.60 -35.85
CA MET A 454 15.47 17.05 -36.86
C MET A 454 16.78 17.84 -37.01
N THR A 455 16.84 19.11 -36.63
CA THR A 455 18.03 19.96 -36.77
C THR A 455 19.05 19.74 -35.64
N TYR A 456 18.62 19.17 -34.50
CA TYR A 456 19.50 18.74 -33.40
C TYR A 456 20.31 17.44 -33.67
N LYS A 457 20.61 17.21 -34.96
CA LYS A 457 20.74 15.93 -35.71
C LYS A 457 21.87 14.94 -35.36
N LYS A 458 22.57 15.04 -34.23
CA LYS A 458 23.53 13.99 -33.79
C LYS A 458 23.54 13.69 -32.29
N ARG A 459 23.27 14.68 -31.44
CA ARG A 459 23.25 14.47 -29.97
C ARG A 459 21.87 14.09 -29.44
N SER A 460 20.78 14.64 -30.01
CA SER A 460 19.41 14.33 -29.55
C SER A 460 18.96 12.94 -29.97
N THR A 461 19.28 12.47 -31.18
CA THR A 461 18.88 11.14 -31.66
C THR A 461 19.52 10.03 -30.83
N ILE A 462 20.80 10.16 -30.48
CA ILE A 462 21.51 9.22 -29.60
C ILE A 462 20.93 9.28 -28.18
N LEU A 463 20.67 10.47 -27.64
CA LEU A 463 20.07 10.62 -26.31
C LEU A 463 18.63 10.08 -26.24
N VAL A 464 17.82 10.29 -27.29
CA VAL A 464 16.45 9.77 -27.39
C VAL A 464 16.48 8.25 -27.52
N ILE A 465 17.31 7.70 -28.39
CA ILE A 465 17.48 6.24 -28.54
C ILE A 465 17.97 5.63 -27.22
N LEU A 466 18.99 6.21 -26.57
CA LEU A 466 19.46 5.75 -25.27
C LEU A 466 18.37 5.86 -24.19
N SER A 467 17.61 6.95 -24.16
CA SER A 467 16.53 7.10 -23.18
C SER A 467 15.38 6.13 -23.42
N VAL A 468 15.07 5.81 -24.68
CA VAL A 468 14.07 4.80 -25.05
C VAL A 468 14.57 3.39 -24.73
N ILE A 469 15.83 3.08 -25.00
CA ILE A 469 16.44 1.80 -24.63
C ILE A 469 16.47 1.66 -23.11
N VAL A 470 16.85 2.70 -22.38
CA VAL A 470 16.77 2.74 -20.91
C VAL A 470 15.31 2.57 -20.46
N PHE A 471 14.35 3.24 -21.09
CA PHE A 471 12.92 3.11 -20.78
C PHE A 471 12.40 1.69 -20.95
N ILE A 472 12.71 1.04 -22.07
CA ILE A 472 12.31 -0.34 -22.33
C ILE A 472 13.01 -1.28 -21.35
N SER A 473 14.33 -1.10 -21.13
CA SER A 473 15.11 -1.95 -20.24
C SER A 473 14.66 -1.84 -18.79
N VAL A 474 14.41 -0.62 -18.32
CA VAL A 474 13.89 -0.31 -16.99
C VAL A 474 12.45 -0.77 -16.85
N GLY A 475 11.59 -0.52 -17.84
CA GLY A 475 10.19 -0.92 -17.85
C GLY A 475 10.05 -2.44 -17.76
N VAL A 476 10.71 -3.18 -18.66
CA VAL A 476 10.75 -4.64 -18.65
C VAL A 476 11.28 -5.16 -17.32
N TYR A 477 12.39 -4.60 -16.83
CA TYR A 477 12.99 -5.02 -15.56
C TYR A 477 12.08 -4.76 -14.36
N THR A 478 11.46 -3.58 -14.26
CA THR A 478 10.49 -3.30 -13.19
C THR A 478 9.28 -4.21 -13.27
N ILE A 479 8.66 -4.40 -14.44
CA ILE A 479 7.51 -5.32 -14.62
C ILE A 479 7.86 -6.73 -14.13
N THR A 480 9.02 -7.26 -14.55
CA THR A 480 9.47 -8.59 -14.09
C THR A 480 9.80 -8.65 -12.60
N ARG A 481 10.26 -7.56 -11.96
CA ARG A 481 10.58 -7.56 -10.53
C ARG A 481 9.34 -7.37 -9.67
N THR A 482 8.45 -6.44 -10.02
CA THR A 482 7.29 -6.13 -9.17
C THR A 482 6.31 -7.31 -9.14
N SER A 483 6.15 -8.04 -10.24
CA SER A 483 5.42 -9.33 -10.26
C SER A 483 6.05 -10.37 -9.33
N ASN A 484 7.38 -10.43 -9.25
CA ASN A 484 8.09 -11.39 -8.38
C ASN A 484 8.05 -11.01 -6.88
N VAL A 485 8.06 -9.72 -6.56
CA VAL A 485 7.95 -9.21 -5.17
C VAL A 485 6.52 -9.39 -4.65
N GLU A 486 5.52 -9.14 -5.50
CA GLU A 486 4.11 -9.31 -5.14
C GLU A 486 3.75 -10.75 -4.82
N ASN A 487 4.19 -11.69 -5.65
CA ASN A 487 3.96 -13.11 -5.37
C ASN A 487 4.50 -13.48 -3.98
N MET A 488 5.66 -12.93 -3.57
CA MET A 488 6.24 -13.19 -2.26
C MET A 488 5.47 -12.56 -1.12
N ASN A 489 5.11 -11.28 -1.22
CA ASN A 489 4.34 -10.61 -0.18
C ASN A 489 2.93 -11.20 -0.05
N GLU A 490 2.30 -11.59 -1.17
CA GLU A 490 0.99 -12.25 -1.17
C GLU A 490 1.09 -13.62 -0.48
N ILE A 491 2.12 -14.42 -0.76
CA ILE A 491 2.36 -15.70 -0.08
C ILE A 491 2.64 -15.48 1.42
N THR A 492 3.46 -14.51 1.80
CA THR A 492 3.82 -14.31 3.22
C THR A 492 2.74 -13.63 4.04
N GLN A 493 1.88 -12.82 3.43
CA GLN A 493 0.77 -12.14 4.10
C GLN A 493 -0.50 -13.00 4.12
N ASN A 494 -0.81 -13.70 3.04
CA ASN A 494 -2.07 -14.46 2.90
C ASN A 494 -1.88 -15.97 3.01
N GLY A 495 -0.64 -16.47 2.95
CA GLY A 495 -0.34 -17.89 3.11
C GLY A 495 -0.17 -18.30 4.57
N ALA A 496 -0.55 -19.54 4.88
CA ALA A 496 -0.34 -20.12 6.20
C ALA A 496 1.11 -20.58 6.34
N LEU A 497 1.83 -20.06 7.34
CA LEU A 497 3.17 -20.54 7.67
C LEU A 497 3.06 -21.91 8.33
N TRP A 498 3.47 -22.97 7.62
CA TRP A 498 3.40 -24.34 8.12
C TRP A 498 4.69 -24.80 8.80
N SER A 499 5.83 -24.25 8.41
CA SER A 499 7.10 -24.54 9.07
C SER A 499 8.11 -23.41 8.93
N GLN A 500 8.94 -23.22 9.96
CA GLN A 500 10.04 -22.27 9.96
C GLN A 500 11.28 -22.89 10.59
N SER A 501 12.37 -22.90 9.83
CA SER A 501 13.72 -23.15 10.31
C SER A 501 14.59 -21.91 10.08
N ARG A 502 15.83 -21.94 10.59
CA ARG A 502 16.82 -20.87 10.38
C ARG A 502 17.20 -20.68 8.90
N GLN A 503 16.91 -21.65 8.03
CA GLN A 503 17.32 -21.62 6.62
C GLN A 503 16.16 -21.66 5.64
N MET A 504 14.97 -22.08 6.08
CA MET A 504 13.81 -22.31 5.22
C MET A 504 12.52 -21.95 5.92
N LYS A 505 11.61 -21.29 5.21
CA LYS A 505 10.20 -21.14 5.61
C LYS A 505 9.34 -21.87 4.60
N VAL A 506 8.33 -22.60 5.08
CA VAL A 506 7.38 -23.33 4.25
C VAL A 506 6.00 -22.73 4.46
N TYR A 507 5.47 -22.13 3.41
CA TYR A 507 4.13 -21.56 3.39
C TYR A 507 3.19 -22.43 2.57
N TYR A 508 1.96 -22.55 3.03
CA TYR A 508 0.85 -23.06 2.23
C TYR A 508 0.02 -21.91 1.71
N TYR A 509 -0.16 -21.88 0.39
CA TYR A 509 -0.96 -20.85 -0.27
C TYR A 509 -1.50 -21.39 -1.60
N LYS A 510 -2.78 -21.15 -1.91
CA LYS A 510 -3.43 -21.57 -3.18
C LYS A 510 -3.04 -23.00 -3.62
N ASP A 511 -3.28 -23.96 -2.72
CA ASP A 511 -3.04 -25.41 -2.93
C ASP A 511 -1.59 -25.81 -3.23
N SER A 512 -0.63 -24.96 -2.83
CA SER A 512 0.79 -25.17 -3.08
C SER A 512 1.63 -24.91 -1.83
N LEU A 513 2.70 -25.68 -1.70
CA LEU A 513 3.80 -25.44 -0.78
C LEU A 513 4.84 -24.52 -1.42
N TYR A 514 5.15 -23.45 -0.72
CA TYR A 514 6.19 -22.49 -1.07
C TYR A 514 7.35 -22.59 -0.09
N TYR A 515 8.47 -23.10 -0.59
CA TYR A 515 9.72 -23.21 0.16
C TYR A 515 10.56 -21.96 -0.09
N ILE A 516 10.67 -21.11 0.92
CA ILE A 516 11.42 -19.85 0.88
C ILE A 516 12.73 -20.05 1.63
N ALA A 517 13.80 -20.18 0.87
CA ALA A 517 15.15 -20.37 1.39
C ALA A 517 15.82 -19.03 1.67
N GLU A 518 16.42 -18.86 2.85
CA GLU A 518 17.35 -17.77 3.11
C GLU A 518 18.70 -18.07 2.43
N SER A 519 19.34 -17.05 1.84
CA SER A 519 20.44 -17.06 0.83
C SER A 519 21.52 -18.16 0.78
N LYS A 520 21.66 -19.05 1.77
CA LYS A 520 22.63 -20.15 1.83
C LYS A 520 22.18 -21.45 1.14
N THR A 521 20.89 -21.63 0.83
CA THR A 521 20.43 -22.88 0.19
C THR A 521 20.92 -22.98 -1.26
N ASN A 522 21.61 -24.06 -1.59
CA ASN A 522 22.12 -24.32 -2.93
C ASN A 522 20.99 -24.78 -3.85
N ASP A 523 21.08 -24.52 -5.15
CA ASP A 523 20.12 -25.07 -6.13
C ASP A 523 20.21 -26.61 -6.20
N LYS A 524 21.31 -27.19 -5.69
CA LYS A 524 21.52 -28.64 -5.50
C LYS A 524 21.00 -29.19 -4.17
N SER A 525 20.42 -28.37 -3.29
CA SER A 525 19.86 -28.85 -2.03
C SER A 525 18.73 -29.84 -2.29
N TYR A 526 18.80 -31.01 -1.65
CA TYR A 526 17.77 -32.03 -1.72
C TYR A 526 16.73 -31.76 -0.63
N ILE A 527 15.49 -31.55 -1.06
CA ILE A 527 14.35 -31.42 -0.16
C ILE A 527 13.60 -32.74 -0.21
N TYR A 528 13.48 -33.41 0.93
CA TYR A 528 12.55 -34.51 1.03
C TYR A 528 11.16 -33.98 1.37
N LEU A 529 10.16 -34.58 0.73
CA LEU A 529 8.75 -34.25 0.89
C LEU A 529 7.98 -35.56 0.80
N HIS A 530 7.63 -36.09 1.95
CA HIS A 530 6.87 -37.31 2.09
C HIS A 530 5.43 -36.94 2.45
N ILE A 531 4.49 -37.38 1.63
CA ILE A 531 3.07 -37.07 1.79
C ILE A 531 2.36 -38.34 2.23
N VAL A 532 1.85 -38.36 3.45
CA VAL A 532 1.07 -39.48 4.00
C VAL A 532 -0.40 -39.23 3.69
N PRO A 533 -1.05 -40.02 2.82
CA PRO A 533 -2.47 -39.90 2.56
C PRO A 533 -3.28 -40.30 3.81
N SER A 534 -4.45 -39.70 3.96
CA SER A 534 -5.41 -40.10 5.00
C SER A 534 -5.97 -41.50 4.75
N ASP A 535 -6.11 -41.86 3.46
CA ASP A 535 -6.51 -43.19 3.02
C ASP A 535 -5.52 -43.71 1.96
N PRO A 536 -4.62 -44.64 2.35
CA PRO A 536 -3.66 -45.26 1.45
C PRO A 536 -4.25 -46.03 0.26
N GLU A 537 -5.45 -46.59 0.39
CA GLU A 537 -6.04 -47.46 -0.65
C GLU A 537 -6.48 -46.68 -1.89
N LEU A 538 -6.70 -45.37 -1.75
CA LEU A 538 -7.19 -44.48 -2.80
C LEU A 538 -6.06 -43.81 -3.60
N VAL A 539 -4.79 -44.13 -3.33
CA VAL A 539 -3.64 -43.45 -3.93
C VAL A 539 -2.83 -44.41 -4.79
N GLU A 540 -2.90 -44.21 -6.11
CA GLU A 540 -2.32 -45.09 -7.13
C GLU A 540 -0.78 -45.27 -7.03
N ASN A 541 -0.08 -44.28 -6.47
CA ASN A 541 1.38 -44.29 -6.29
C ASN A 541 1.81 -44.44 -4.83
N TYR A 542 0.94 -44.95 -3.96
CA TYR A 542 1.28 -45.18 -2.56
C TYR A 542 2.23 -46.36 -2.41
N ASN A 543 3.38 -46.12 -1.77
CA ASN A 543 4.31 -47.19 -1.44
C ASN A 543 3.98 -47.75 -0.05
N ALA A 544 3.32 -48.91 -0.03
CA ALA A 544 2.90 -49.59 1.19
C ALA A 544 4.08 -49.99 2.12
N GLU A 545 5.29 -50.18 1.58
CA GLU A 545 6.48 -50.49 2.39
C GLU A 545 7.05 -49.26 3.09
N LEU A 546 6.89 -48.07 2.50
CA LEU A 546 7.42 -46.81 3.03
C LEU A 546 6.40 -46.03 3.86
N GLY A 547 5.10 -46.24 3.63
CA GLY A 547 4.03 -45.59 4.36
C GLY A 547 3.66 -44.18 3.86
N PHE A 548 4.26 -43.69 2.77
CA PHE A 548 4.06 -42.35 2.21
C PHE A 548 4.27 -42.30 0.69
N VAL A 549 3.79 -41.22 0.06
CA VAL A 549 4.11 -40.86 -1.32
C VAL A 549 5.35 -39.97 -1.33
N ASN A 550 6.41 -40.42 -2.01
CA ASN A 550 7.65 -39.65 -2.14
C ASN A 550 7.48 -38.57 -3.21
N SER A 551 7.55 -37.31 -2.79
CA SER A 551 7.54 -36.11 -3.64
C SER A 551 8.83 -35.30 -3.50
N ASP A 552 9.94 -35.98 -3.19
CA ASP A 552 11.24 -35.36 -3.00
C ASP A 552 11.71 -34.63 -4.25
N PHE A 553 12.50 -33.58 -4.06
CA PHE A 553 12.95 -32.74 -5.17
C PHE A 553 14.27 -32.04 -4.89
N LEU A 554 14.98 -31.75 -5.98
CA LEU A 554 16.07 -30.78 -5.94
C LEU A 554 15.49 -29.37 -5.96
N PHE A 555 15.91 -28.53 -5.01
CA PHE A 555 15.38 -27.17 -4.85
C PHE A 555 15.42 -26.37 -6.16
N GLY A 556 16.53 -26.45 -6.91
CA GLY A 556 16.72 -25.76 -8.18
C GLY A 556 15.75 -26.21 -9.29
N ALA A 557 15.24 -27.44 -9.25
CA ALA A 557 14.33 -27.97 -10.27
C ALA A 557 12.89 -27.43 -10.11
N LYS A 558 12.49 -27.09 -8.88
CA LYS A 558 11.18 -26.52 -8.55
C LYS A 558 11.24 -25.02 -8.29
N LYS A 559 12.39 -24.40 -8.55
CA LYS A 559 12.66 -22.99 -8.32
C LYS A 559 11.84 -22.11 -9.27
N ILE A 560 11.09 -21.16 -8.72
CA ILE A 560 10.48 -20.10 -9.52
C ILE A 560 11.59 -19.15 -9.95
N LYS A 561 11.67 -18.82 -11.25
CA LYS A 561 12.66 -17.87 -11.78
C LYS A 561 12.48 -16.50 -11.15
N GLN A 562 13.27 -16.21 -10.12
CA GLN A 562 13.39 -14.89 -9.52
C GLN A 562 14.77 -14.31 -9.85
N GLN A 563 14.81 -13.09 -10.38
CA GLN A 563 16.07 -12.46 -10.82
C GLN A 563 16.78 -11.65 -9.73
N VAL A 564 16.12 -11.28 -8.61
CA VAL A 564 16.69 -10.22 -7.73
C VAL A 564 16.43 -10.33 -6.23
N PHE A 565 15.92 -11.44 -5.70
CA PHE A 565 15.87 -11.64 -4.25
C PHE A 565 17.05 -12.48 -3.76
N ARG A 566 17.54 -12.18 -2.54
CA ARG A 566 18.50 -13.04 -1.82
C ARG A 566 17.88 -14.37 -1.42
N SER A 567 16.56 -14.42 -1.30
CA SER A 567 15.82 -15.64 -0.96
C SER A 567 15.43 -16.39 -2.23
N LYS A 568 15.65 -17.71 -2.24
CA LYS A 568 15.24 -18.57 -3.37
C LYS A 568 13.90 -19.21 -3.02
N VAL A 569 13.04 -19.38 -4.02
CA VAL A 569 11.68 -19.90 -3.79
C VAL A 569 11.43 -21.08 -4.69
N ALA A 570 10.99 -22.18 -4.11
CA ALA A 570 10.48 -23.33 -4.83
C ALA A 570 8.98 -23.50 -4.57
N LYS A 571 8.23 -23.85 -5.62
CA LYS A 571 6.78 -24.13 -5.54
C LYS A 571 6.55 -25.60 -5.82
N ILE A 572 5.75 -26.24 -4.97
CA ILE A 572 5.21 -27.58 -5.19
C ILE A 572 3.70 -27.54 -5.03
N GLU A 573 2.99 -28.05 -6.02
CA GLU A 573 1.54 -28.25 -5.94
C GLU A 573 1.26 -29.51 -5.13
N LEU A 574 0.30 -29.43 -4.20
CA LEU A 574 -0.09 -30.59 -3.42
C LEU A 574 -0.99 -31.52 -4.24
N PRO A 575 -0.92 -32.84 -4.03
CA PRO A 575 -1.74 -33.80 -4.74
C PRO A 575 -3.22 -33.66 -4.38
N ASP A 576 -4.11 -34.14 -5.25
CA ASP A 576 -5.57 -33.98 -5.19
C ASP A 576 -6.29 -35.07 -4.38
N TYR A 577 -5.63 -35.64 -3.38
CA TYR A 577 -6.22 -36.60 -2.43
C TYR A 577 -6.11 -36.10 -0.99
N ALA A 578 -6.89 -36.67 -0.07
CA ALA A 578 -6.86 -36.32 1.35
C ALA A 578 -5.49 -36.63 1.95
N ILE A 579 -4.84 -35.62 2.55
CA ILE A 579 -3.51 -35.74 3.16
C ILE A 579 -3.68 -35.78 4.67
N GLY A 580 -3.22 -36.86 5.30
CA GLY A 580 -3.21 -36.98 6.76
C GLY A 580 -2.06 -36.19 7.35
N LYS A 581 -0.86 -36.34 6.79
CA LYS A 581 0.36 -35.70 7.29
C LYS A 581 1.36 -35.44 6.17
N ILE A 582 2.14 -34.37 6.32
CA ILE A 582 3.29 -34.07 5.47
C ILE A 582 4.55 -34.07 6.33
N GLU A 583 5.57 -34.82 5.89
CA GLU A 583 6.92 -34.72 6.44
C GLU A 583 7.82 -34.08 5.39
N THR A 584 8.53 -33.01 5.77
CA THR A 584 9.42 -32.34 4.84
C THR A 584 10.66 -31.81 5.53
N GLY A 585 11.76 -31.75 4.80
CA GLY A 585 13.02 -31.26 5.32
C GLY A 585 14.10 -31.18 4.27
N GLN A 586 15.30 -30.80 4.69
CA GLN A 586 16.45 -30.68 3.80
C GLN A 586 17.56 -31.65 4.19
N LEU A 587 18.07 -32.39 3.21
CA LEU A 587 19.21 -33.29 3.35
C LEU A 587 20.45 -32.69 2.68
N GLU A 588 21.58 -32.73 3.39
CA GLU A 588 22.90 -32.42 2.85
C GLU A 588 23.90 -33.47 3.36
N ASN A 589 24.61 -34.16 2.46
CA ASN A 589 25.57 -35.21 2.80
C ASN A 589 25.05 -36.29 3.78
N LYS A 590 23.79 -36.72 3.59
CA LYS A 590 23.06 -37.68 4.46
C LYS A 590 22.77 -37.18 5.89
N GLN A 591 22.97 -35.89 6.18
CA GLN A 591 22.52 -35.25 7.41
C GLN A 591 21.25 -34.44 7.16
N ILE A 592 20.28 -34.56 8.06
CA ILE A 592 19.07 -33.74 8.06
C ILE A 592 19.42 -32.38 8.65
N LEU A 593 19.32 -31.32 7.85
CA LEU A 593 19.60 -29.95 8.29
C LEU A 593 18.42 -29.35 9.06
N TRP A 594 17.21 -29.67 8.61
CA TRP A 594 15.97 -29.36 9.30
C TRP A 594 14.90 -30.35 8.83
N GLN A 595 13.90 -30.54 9.68
CA GLN A 595 12.74 -31.36 9.43
C GLN A 595 11.51 -30.71 10.03
N ALA A 596 10.38 -30.95 9.40
CA ALA A 596 9.09 -30.49 9.84
C ALA A 596 8.06 -31.58 9.58
N GLU A 597 7.20 -31.75 10.56
CA GLU A 597 6.04 -32.60 10.49
C GLU A 597 4.81 -31.71 10.58
N ILE A 598 3.96 -31.79 9.57
CA ILE A 598 2.75 -30.99 9.44
C ILE A 598 1.58 -31.96 9.46
N ASP A 599 0.94 -32.04 10.63
CA ASP A 599 -0.26 -32.82 10.79
C ASP A 599 -1.46 -32.06 10.21
N LEU A 600 -2.00 -32.60 9.11
CA LEU A 600 -3.13 -32.02 8.41
C LEU A 600 -4.46 -32.64 8.88
N SER A 601 -4.41 -33.73 9.64
CA SER A 601 -5.60 -34.34 10.24
C SER A 601 -6.27 -33.40 11.26
N ALA A 602 -5.49 -32.54 11.92
CA ALA A 602 -5.99 -31.52 12.85
C ALA A 602 -6.41 -30.20 12.17
N GLN A 603 -5.82 -29.84 11.02
CA GLN A 603 -6.08 -28.56 10.34
C GLN A 603 -7.29 -28.58 9.41
N PHE A 604 -7.68 -29.77 8.91
CA PHE A 604 -8.90 -29.96 8.11
C PHE A 604 -9.99 -30.69 8.90
N PHE A 605 -9.97 -30.60 10.23
CA PHE A 605 -11.02 -31.17 11.08
C PHE A 605 -12.33 -30.45 10.74
N LEU A 606 -13.27 -31.20 10.16
CA LEU A 606 -14.63 -30.73 10.01
C LEU A 606 -15.20 -30.63 11.44
N PRO A 607 -15.60 -29.44 11.91
CA PRO A 607 -16.17 -29.30 13.26
C PRO A 607 -17.39 -30.22 13.41
N ASP A 608 -17.76 -30.58 14.65
CA ASP A 608 -18.83 -31.55 14.91
C ASP A 608 -20.21 -31.11 14.37
N ASP A 609 -20.37 -29.83 14.03
CA ASP A 609 -21.54 -29.23 13.40
C ASP A 609 -21.39 -28.98 11.88
N TYR A 610 -20.33 -29.50 11.26
CA TYR A 610 -20.06 -29.27 9.84
C TYR A 610 -21.17 -29.82 8.96
N SER A 611 -21.56 -29.02 7.97
CA SER A 611 -22.58 -29.39 7.01
C SER A 611 -22.18 -28.95 5.60
N ILE A 612 -22.59 -29.75 4.62
CA ILE A 612 -22.38 -29.46 3.20
C ILE A 612 -23.71 -29.14 2.56
N THR A 613 -23.75 -28.12 1.70
CA THR A 613 -24.96 -27.75 0.95
C THR A 613 -24.75 -28.00 -0.53
N THR A 614 -25.69 -28.70 -1.17
CA THR A 614 -25.61 -28.95 -2.62
C THR A 614 -25.72 -27.67 -3.44
N ALA A 615 -25.20 -27.73 -4.66
CA ALA A 615 -25.35 -26.67 -5.64
C ALA A 615 -26.81 -26.48 -6.06
N THR A 616 -27.14 -25.33 -6.63
CA THR A 616 -28.49 -25.06 -7.19
C THR A 616 -28.68 -25.61 -8.61
N LEU A 617 -27.70 -26.35 -9.16
CA LEU A 617 -27.74 -26.82 -10.53
C LEU A 617 -28.85 -27.86 -10.72
N THR A 618 -29.74 -27.61 -11.69
CA THR A 618 -30.80 -28.52 -12.12
C THR A 618 -30.79 -28.62 -13.64
N ASP A 619 -30.57 -29.82 -14.18
CA ASP A 619 -30.55 -30.12 -15.61
C ASP A 619 -30.96 -31.60 -15.86
N ASN A 620 -30.60 -32.16 -17.02
CA ASN A 620 -30.94 -33.54 -17.37
C ASN A 620 -30.28 -34.60 -16.47
N ASN A 621 -29.17 -34.27 -15.80
CA ASN A 621 -28.39 -35.18 -14.95
C ASN A 621 -28.43 -34.79 -13.47
N TRP A 622 -28.82 -33.56 -13.14
CA TRP A 622 -28.80 -33.01 -11.79
C TRP A 622 -30.17 -32.45 -11.39
N SER A 623 -30.55 -32.64 -10.13
CA SER A 623 -31.67 -31.92 -9.49
C SER A 623 -31.16 -31.28 -8.20
N ASN A 624 -31.11 -29.95 -8.17
CA ASN A 624 -30.57 -29.16 -7.05
C ASN A 624 -29.23 -29.71 -6.52
N GLY A 625 -28.30 -30.01 -7.43
CA GLY A 625 -26.97 -30.51 -7.12
C GLY A 625 -26.94 -31.94 -6.60
N VAL A 626 -28.00 -32.73 -6.74
CA VAL A 626 -27.98 -34.18 -6.54
C VAL A 626 -28.13 -34.85 -7.89
N HIS A 627 -27.28 -35.82 -8.21
CA HIS A 627 -27.36 -36.54 -9.48
C HIS A 627 -28.68 -37.33 -9.55
N ILE A 628 -29.24 -37.52 -10.74
CA ILE A 628 -30.56 -38.16 -10.95
C ILE A 628 -30.66 -39.61 -10.47
N ASP A 629 -29.53 -40.28 -10.19
CA ASP A 629 -29.50 -41.61 -9.57
C ASP A 629 -29.33 -41.57 -8.04
N GLY A 630 -29.23 -40.38 -7.45
CA GLY A 630 -29.06 -40.17 -6.02
C GLY A 630 -27.67 -40.52 -5.47
N THR A 631 -26.69 -40.89 -6.30
CA THR A 631 -25.39 -41.40 -5.85
C THR A 631 -24.29 -40.35 -5.74
N VAL A 632 -24.52 -39.14 -6.25
CA VAL A 632 -23.51 -38.06 -6.27
C VAL A 632 -24.12 -36.74 -5.82
N LEU A 633 -23.42 -36.05 -4.93
CA LEU A 633 -23.69 -34.66 -4.58
C LEU A 633 -22.71 -33.74 -5.29
N LEU A 634 -23.22 -32.67 -5.86
CA LEU A 634 -22.49 -31.57 -6.45
C LEU A 634 -22.47 -30.42 -5.45
N LEU A 635 -21.29 -30.01 -5.01
CA LEU A 635 -21.10 -28.82 -4.18
C LEU A 635 -20.45 -27.70 -5.01
N SER A 636 -20.81 -26.45 -4.71
CA SER A 636 -20.23 -25.29 -5.38
C SER A 636 -18.81 -24.99 -4.86
N GLY A 637 -17.89 -24.77 -5.78
CA GLY A 637 -16.48 -24.49 -5.51
C GLY A 637 -15.65 -25.74 -5.23
N ASN A 638 -14.34 -25.53 -5.15
CA ASN A 638 -13.35 -26.56 -4.85
C ASN A 638 -12.79 -26.35 -3.44
N ASN A 639 -13.54 -26.79 -2.42
CA ASN A 639 -13.10 -26.70 -1.02
C ASN A 639 -12.41 -28.00 -0.62
N ARG A 640 -11.08 -27.98 -0.45
CA ARG A 640 -10.30 -29.16 -0.03
C ARG A 640 -10.71 -29.74 1.32
N ALA A 641 -11.36 -28.98 2.20
CA ALA A 641 -11.94 -29.54 3.42
C ALA A 641 -12.96 -30.67 3.12
N ASN A 642 -13.57 -30.65 1.94
CA ASN A 642 -14.48 -31.70 1.49
C ASN A 642 -13.77 -33.04 1.24
N LEU A 643 -12.45 -33.07 0.99
CA LEU A 643 -11.70 -34.34 0.88
C LEU A 643 -11.76 -35.13 2.19
N SER A 644 -11.87 -34.45 3.33
CA SER A 644 -12.05 -35.07 4.65
C SER A 644 -13.44 -35.69 4.85
N LEU A 645 -14.35 -35.60 3.88
CA LEU A 645 -15.65 -36.27 3.91
C LEU A 645 -15.52 -37.76 3.60
N VAL A 646 -14.50 -38.19 2.86
CA VAL A 646 -14.31 -39.60 2.50
C VAL A 646 -14.20 -40.46 3.77
N GLY A 647 -15.00 -41.51 3.84
CA GLY A 647 -15.12 -42.38 5.02
C GLY A 647 -16.10 -41.90 6.10
N LYS A 648 -16.58 -40.64 6.02
CA LYS A 648 -17.61 -40.12 6.93
C LYS A 648 -19.01 -40.45 6.44
N LYS A 649 -20.01 -40.26 7.30
CA LYS A 649 -21.43 -40.43 6.94
C LYS A 649 -22.13 -39.09 6.84
N ILE A 650 -22.95 -38.92 5.81
CA ILE A 650 -23.88 -37.80 5.73
C ILE A 650 -25.23 -38.21 6.30
N ILE A 651 -25.88 -37.29 7.01
CA ILE A 651 -27.27 -37.44 7.47
C ILE A 651 -28.16 -36.69 6.48
N THR A 652 -28.98 -37.44 5.78
CA THR A 652 -30.03 -36.92 4.91
C THR A 652 -31.15 -36.24 5.71
N PRO A 653 -31.95 -35.35 5.11
CA PRO A 653 -33.06 -34.67 5.79
C PRO A 653 -34.12 -35.61 6.38
N ASP A 654 -34.29 -36.79 5.80
CA ASP A 654 -35.15 -37.88 6.26
C ASP A 654 -34.49 -38.78 7.32
N GLY A 655 -33.26 -38.45 7.75
CA GLY A 655 -32.56 -39.11 8.85
C GLY A 655 -31.78 -40.37 8.44
N ILE A 656 -31.75 -40.70 7.15
CA ILE A 656 -30.93 -41.80 6.62
C ILE A 656 -29.46 -41.38 6.65
N THR A 657 -28.59 -42.29 7.10
CA THR A 657 -27.14 -42.10 7.07
C THR A 657 -26.53 -42.84 5.89
N VAL A 658 -25.72 -42.14 5.10
CA VAL A 658 -25.05 -42.71 3.91
C VAL A 658 -23.56 -42.40 3.97
N ALA A 659 -22.71 -43.39 3.73
CA ALA A 659 -21.26 -43.18 3.72
C ALA A 659 -20.82 -42.46 2.44
N VAL A 660 -19.83 -41.58 2.59
CA VAL A 660 -19.14 -40.95 1.47
C VAL A 660 -17.99 -41.84 1.05
N THR A 661 -18.04 -42.34 -0.18
CA THR A 661 -17.06 -43.29 -0.71
C THR A 661 -15.90 -42.59 -1.39
N ASN A 662 -16.13 -41.41 -1.97
CA ASN A 662 -15.09 -40.66 -2.65
C ASN A 662 -15.46 -39.18 -2.76
N VAL A 663 -14.46 -38.30 -2.86
CA VAL A 663 -14.63 -36.89 -3.18
C VAL A 663 -13.58 -36.49 -4.21
N PHE A 664 -14.01 -35.88 -5.30
CA PHE A 664 -13.09 -35.39 -6.33
C PHE A 664 -13.57 -34.08 -6.95
N PHE A 665 -12.66 -33.39 -7.62
CA PHE A 665 -12.89 -32.06 -8.19
C PHE A 665 -12.80 -32.12 -9.72
N PRO A 666 -13.92 -32.24 -10.44
CA PRO A 666 -13.89 -32.28 -11.90
C PRO A 666 -13.50 -30.92 -12.52
N SER A 667 -13.64 -29.82 -11.79
CA SER A 667 -13.20 -28.48 -12.19
C SER A 667 -12.97 -27.58 -10.96
N SER A 668 -12.47 -26.36 -11.17
CA SER A 668 -12.34 -25.36 -10.09
C SER A 668 -13.70 -24.87 -9.53
N GLU A 669 -14.80 -25.13 -10.24
CA GLU A 669 -16.13 -24.63 -9.89
C GLU A 669 -16.97 -25.66 -9.12
N TRP A 670 -16.57 -26.94 -9.11
CA TRP A 670 -17.42 -28.03 -8.64
C TRP A 670 -16.66 -29.06 -7.81
N THR A 671 -17.32 -29.56 -6.76
CA THR A 671 -16.90 -30.74 -6.00
C THR A 671 -17.93 -31.84 -6.18
N HIS A 672 -17.49 -33.06 -6.53
CA HIS A 672 -18.32 -34.25 -6.54
C HIS A 672 -18.09 -35.06 -5.27
N VAL A 673 -19.16 -35.36 -4.54
CA VAL A 673 -19.16 -36.23 -3.35
C VAL A 673 -19.94 -37.50 -3.70
N MET A 674 -19.24 -38.62 -3.80
CA MET A 674 -19.79 -39.93 -4.14
C MET A 674 -20.32 -40.62 -2.89
N LEU A 675 -21.50 -41.24 -3.02
CA LEU A 675 -22.19 -41.90 -1.92
C LEU A 675 -22.19 -43.42 -2.11
N GLU A 676 -22.19 -44.16 -1.00
CA GLU A 676 -22.28 -45.63 -1.01
C GLU A 676 -23.62 -46.13 -1.53
N SER A 677 -24.70 -45.38 -1.27
CA SER A 677 -26.05 -45.72 -1.69
C SER A 677 -26.83 -44.49 -2.16
N PRO A 678 -27.78 -44.65 -3.09
CA PRO A 678 -28.65 -43.57 -3.52
C PRO A 678 -29.40 -42.88 -2.38
N ILE A 679 -29.53 -41.56 -2.45
CA ILE A 679 -30.42 -40.76 -1.59
C ILE A 679 -31.63 -40.24 -2.38
N ALA A 680 -32.68 -39.85 -1.66
CA ALA A 680 -33.86 -39.24 -2.26
C ALA A 680 -33.51 -37.91 -2.94
N ILE A 681 -34.07 -37.70 -4.14
CA ILE A 681 -33.80 -36.51 -4.95
C ILE A 681 -34.70 -35.36 -4.49
N PRO A 682 -34.15 -34.18 -4.15
CA PRO A 682 -34.95 -33.00 -3.80
C PRO A 682 -35.87 -32.58 -4.95
N SER A 683 -37.13 -32.25 -4.64
CA SER A 683 -38.05 -31.64 -5.60
C SER A 683 -37.83 -30.14 -5.80
N ASP A 684 -37.43 -29.38 -4.77
CA ASP A 684 -37.64 -27.92 -4.81
C ASP A 684 -36.46 -27.03 -4.32
N LYS A 685 -35.46 -27.55 -3.59
CA LYS A 685 -34.35 -26.74 -3.04
C LYS A 685 -33.05 -27.54 -2.86
N PRO A 686 -31.87 -26.89 -2.82
CA PRO A 686 -30.63 -27.52 -2.38
C PRO A 686 -30.73 -28.03 -0.95
N TYR A 687 -30.09 -29.16 -0.68
CA TYR A 687 -30.07 -29.78 0.65
C TYR A 687 -28.79 -29.46 1.39
N THR A 688 -28.95 -29.19 2.69
CA THR A 688 -27.85 -29.14 3.65
C THR A 688 -27.78 -30.46 4.39
N PHE A 689 -26.68 -31.19 4.22
CA PHE A 689 -26.41 -32.46 4.88
C PHE A 689 -25.51 -32.23 6.08
N LYS A 690 -25.88 -32.80 7.24
CA LYS A 690 -24.99 -32.83 8.40
C LYS A 690 -23.98 -33.95 8.25
N ILE A 691 -22.73 -33.69 8.61
CA ILE A 691 -21.68 -34.70 8.61
C ILE A 691 -21.61 -35.37 9.97
N MET A 692 -21.61 -36.70 9.98
CA MET A 692 -21.37 -37.53 11.15
C MET A 692 -19.97 -38.11 11.04
N ASN A 693 -19.15 -37.82 12.06
CA ASN A 693 -17.77 -38.30 12.18
C ASN A 693 -17.69 -39.82 12.39
#